data_AF-A0A963AYU7-F1
#
_entry.id   AF-A0A963AYU7-F1
#
_cell.length_a   1.000
_cell.length_b   1.000
_cell.length_c   1.000
_cell.angle_alpha   90.00
_cell.angle_beta   90.00
_cell.angle_gamma   90.00
#
_symmetry.space_group_name_H-M   'P 1'
#
loop_
_entity.id
_entity.type
_entity.pdbx_description
1 polymer ?
#
loop_
_entity_poly.entity_id
_entity_poly.type
_entity_poly.pdbx_seq_one_letter_code
_entity_poly.pdbx_strand_id
1 'polypeptide(L)'
;MVREVYHSDGIGRKDLEQIRRRFTLIQRKRLHRIEQELPPHQQEFINLLPLLFHINHPMLPGFVNTGTPAGIPNFSPTKLLLQTAKKISRSFEYQKRARRRFHIQGLYLIGSIGSVAQTTRSDFDVWLCHDPALKTNALESLKIKSGRIEQWGKSLGLEVHIFIINADTFRNGERECLSHESSGTTQQRLLLEEFYRTGVLLAGRYPLWWLVPPEEEQNYSDYAQMLMHKRFVDRLDCIDFGGLETLSPDEFFGAAHWQLFKGIESPYKTILKLLLTEAYSQEYPAVRWLCQEAKAEIYAGQDDADELDPYVLLYRRLEQYLDNRGEKSRLELVRRCFYFKVGQKLSKKTAGREPSWQQQLIEKLTRQWRWAEGNLTLLDSRESWKIDRVLDERNILVRELTHSFRLLTDFARTYAEADTINPAELSLLGRKLYTALEKRPGKVDSINPGISLNLEEEQLSMHHSITAGDKCGWFLYLGEVNIDQAQVITPIKTTPALVELLTWCHINGIIGHSTRISLYPENCPVSKNELSSLLHALSGIYPRGVVASAPIEKLSSQPYALACNLFINIGTDPMAHLSRVGKQLTSNRSDPLSFGAAHASLVEGIEQLISTSWGETLVFTYTGENGLLKSLCHYLRLLLNAPTGTLPRVSAHSFSSVRSKGIARRVEDLFNAASRAFAPSCHGLTCRYLLQLGDDHYLIQYAREKFFHIRISSHEELLELLAQPLPEFSPLVIDQMTLTESPLP
;
A
#
# COMPACT_ATOMS: atom_id res chain seq x y z
N MET A 1 12.75 54.34 -33.51
CA MET A 1 13.06 54.93 -32.19
C MET A 1 12.77 53.89 -31.13
N VAL A 2 13.82 53.44 -30.46
CA VAL A 2 13.79 52.55 -29.30
C VAL A 2 13.18 53.37 -28.16
N ARG A 3 11.98 53.01 -27.69
CA ARG A 3 11.44 53.57 -26.46
C ARG A 3 12.19 52.95 -25.29
N GLU A 4 12.83 53.80 -24.50
CA GLU A 4 13.48 53.45 -23.24
C GLU A 4 12.50 52.73 -22.32
N VAL A 5 12.99 51.65 -21.72
CA VAL A 5 12.29 50.85 -20.70
C VAL A 5 12.30 51.68 -19.42
N TYR A 6 11.15 52.20 -19.02
CA TYR A 6 11.00 52.81 -17.71
C TYR A 6 10.99 51.71 -16.64
N HIS A 7 11.73 51.93 -15.56
CA HIS A 7 11.87 51.06 -14.40
C HIS A 7 10.56 50.85 -13.61
N SER A 8 9.49 51.57 -14.00
CA SER A 8 8.13 51.46 -13.45
C SER A 8 7.27 50.36 -14.09
N ASP A 9 7.75 49.70 -15.16
CA ASP A 9 6.96 48.80 -16.03
C ASP A 9 7.42 47.32 -16.01
N GLY A 10 8.33 46.93 -15.10
CA GLY A 10 8.81 45.55 -14.93
C GLY A 10 10.18 45.22 -15.55
N ILE A 11 10.57 43.94 -15.45
CA ILE A 11 11.88 43.37 -15.82
C ILE A 11 12.18 43.53 -17.34
N GLY A 12 13.40 43.96 -17.70
CA GLY A 12 13.80 44.19 -19.09
C GLY A 12 14.10 42.91 -19.89
N ARG A 13 14.17 42.99 -21.24
CA ARG A 13 14.50 41.83 -22.12
C ARG A 13 15.80 41.12 -21.75
N LYS A 14 16.83 41.90 -21.39
CA LYS A 14 18.14 41.37 -21.01
C LYS A 14 18.06 40.55 -19.74
N ASP A 15 17.29 41.03 -18.77
CA ASP A 15 17.09 40.39 -17.49
C ASP A 15 16.28 39.09 -17.66
N LEU A 16 15.20 39.10 -18.46
CA LEU A 16 14.45 37.88 -18.82
C LEU A 16 15.35 36.84 -19.50
N GLU A 17 16.26 37.28 -20.38
CA GLU A 17 17.21 36.36 -21.01
C GLU A 17 18.23 35.80 -20.00
N GLN A 18 18.67 36.61 -19.04
CA GLN A 18 19.56 36.17 -17.96
C GLN A 18 18.86 35.14 -17.06
N ILE A 19 17.61 35.38 -16.65
CA ILE A 19 16.80 34.42 -15.89
C ILE A 19 16.64 33.11 -16.66
N ARG A 20 16.28 33.18 -17.95
CA ARG A 20 16.17 32.00 -18.82
C ARG A 20 17.47 31.21 -18.87
N ARG A 21 18.62 31.89 -18.96
CA ARG A 21 19.95 31.25 -18.97
C ARG A 21 20.23 30.52 -17.64
N ARG A 22 19.93 31.14 -16.49
CA ARG A 22 20.13 30.53 -15.17
C ARG A 22 19.29 29.27 -14.99
N PHE A 23 17.98 29.36 -15.27
CA PHE A 23 17.10 28.19 -15.25
C PHE A 23 17.58 27.09 -16.20
N THR A 24 17.95 27.43 -17.45
CA THR A 24 18.44 26.46 -18.44
C THR A 24 19.73 25.78 -17.97
N LEU A 25 20.61 26.51 -17.27
CA LEU A 25 21.85 25.95 -16.70
C LEU A 25 21.53 24.88 -15.65
N ILE A 26 20.62 25.17 -14.72
CA ILE A 26 20.17 24.20 -13.71
C ILE A 26 19.56 22.96 -14.39
N GLN A 27 18.72 23.15 -15.40
CA GLN A 27 18.11 22.04 -16.13
C GLN A 27 19.13 21.15 -16.84
N ARG A 28 20.19 21.74 -17.42
CA ARG A 28 21.30 20.98 -18.01
C ARG A 28 22.09 20.20 -16.97
N LYS A 29 22.36 20.80 -15.79
CA LYS A 29 23.01 20.10 -14.68
C LYS A 29 22.17 18.89 -14.23
N ARG A 30 20.85 19.06 -14.12
CA ARG A 30 19.93 17.96 -13.77
C ARG A 30 19.87 16.88 -14.84
N LEU A 31 19.84 17.25 -16.13
CA LEU A 31 19.89 16.27 -17.22
C LEU A 31 21.19 15.45 -17.18
N HIS A 32 22.32 16.10 -16.90
CA HIS A 32 23.59 15.40 -16.75
C HIS A 32 23.58 14.42 -15.55
N ARG A 33 22.97 14.81 -14.42
CA ARG A 33 22.77 13.89 -13.28
C ARG A 33 21.94 12.67 -13.65
N ILE A 34 20.87 12.86 -14.44
CA ILE A 34 20.05 11.74 -14.92
C ILE A 34 20.91 10.73 -15.68
N GLU A 35 21.76 11.20 -16.60
CA GLU A 35 22.65 10.34 -17.38
C GLU A 35 23.67 9.61 -16.51
N GLN A 36 24.23 10.27 -15.49
CA GLN A 36 25.22 9.67 -14.58
C GLN A 36 24.66 8.50 -13.75
N GLU A 37 23.39 8.58 -13.34
CA GLU A 37 22.77 7.55 -12.50
C GLU A 37 22.24 6.35 -13.31
N LEU A 38 22.04 6.50 -14.62
CA LEU A 38 21.46 5.46 -15.44
C LEU A 38 22.53 4.48 -15.98
N PRO A 39 22.24 3.17 -16.01
CA PRO A 39 23.02 2.21 -16.81
C PRO A 39 23.04 2.60 -18.30
N PRO A 40 24.07 2.20 -19.07
CA PRO A 40 24.22 2.61 -20.46
C PRO A 40 23.00 2.35 -21.36
N HIS A 41 22.32 1.20 -21.21
CA HIS A 41 21.12 0.87 -21.99
C HIS A 41 19.92 1.77 -21.66
N GLN A 42 19.81 2.22 -20.40
CA GLN A 42 18.76 3.17 -19.98
C GLN A 42 19.08 4.61 -20.40
N GLN A 43 20.37 4.98 -20.42
CA GLN A 43 20.80 6.26 -21.01
C GLN A 43 20.42 6.34 -22.49
N GLU A 44 20.56 5.24 -23.25
CA GLU A 44 20.15 5.21 -24.67
C GLU A 44 18.65 5.50 -24.83
N PHE A 45 17.80 4.96 -23.96
CA PHE A 45 16.36 5.23 -23.97
C PHE A 45 16.07 6.72 -23.80
N ILE A 46 16.61 7.36 -22.75
CA ILE A 46 16.35 8.78 -22.44
C ILE A 46 16.87 9.70 -23.53
N ASN A 47 18.06 9.41 -24.06
CA ASN A 47 18.62 10.17 -25.16
C ASN A 47 17.78 10.07 -26.43
N LEU A 48 17.23 8.89 -26.74
CA LEU A 48 16.42 8.65 -27.93
C LEU A 48 14.98 9.14 -27.80
N LEU A 49 14.45 9.28 -26.58
CA LEU A 49 13.05 9.64 -26.35
C LEU A 49 12.62 10.91 -27.11
N PRO A 50 13.37 12.04 -27.08
CA PRO A 50 13.05 13.20 -27.92
C PRO A 50 13.05 12.90 -29.42
N LEU A 51 13.98 12.08 -29.92
CA LEU A 51 14.02 11.70 -31.33
C LEU A 51 12.78 10.88 -31.71
N LEU A 52 12.37 9.92 -30.88
CA LEU A 52 11.21 9.08 -31.13
C LEU A 52 9.91 9.87 -31.28
N PHE A 53 9.80 11.03 -30.64
CA PHE A 53 8.67 11.94 -30.82
C PHE A 53 8.91 13.01 -31.90
N HIS A 54 10.16 13.39 -32.17
CA HIS A 54 10.50 14.32 -33.24
C HIS A 54 10.28 13.72 -34.64
N ILE A 55 10.50 12.41 -34.81
CA ILE A 55 10.23 11.68 -36.04
C ILE A 55 9.19 10.57 -35.81
N ASN A 56 8.66 10.04 -36.90
CA ASN A 56 7.78 8.88 -36.86
C ASN A 56 8.18 7.96 -38.00
N HIS A 57 9.00 6.96 -37.69
CA HIS A 57 9.72 6.16 -38.67
C HIS A 57 9.46 4.66 -38.44
N PRO A 58 9.10 3.87 -39.48
CA PRO A 58 8.72 2.45 -39.33
C PRO A 58 9.76 1.57 -38.63
N MET A 59 11.04 1.91 -38.75
CA MET A 59 12.15 1.16 -38.17
C MET A 59 12.49 1.54 -36.71
N LEU A 60 11.74 2.46 -36.09
CA LEU A 60 11.98 2.90 -34.71
C LEU A 60 10.79 2.56 -33.80
N PRO A 61 11.03 2.40 -32.48
CA PRO A 61 9.98 2.19 -31.50
C PRO A 61 8.91 3.28 -31.56
N GLY A 62 7.66 2.91 -31.29
CA GLY A 62 6.55 3.85 -31.27
C GLY A 62 5.93 4.19 -32.63
N PHE A 63 6.44 3.69 -33.76
CA PHE A 63 5.78 3.92 -35.05
C PHE A 63 4.35 3.36 -35.04
N VAL A 64 3.37 4.12 -35.54
CA VAL A 64 1.98 3.68 -35.67
C VAL A 64 1.55 3.69 -37.14
N ASN A 65 1.52 4.87 -37.77
CA ASN A 65 1.23 5.06 -39.19
C ASN A 65 1.89 6.35 -39.68
N THR A 66 1.97 6.61 -40.98
CA THR A 66 2.65 7.80 -41.53
C THR A 66 2.04 9.14 -41.12
N GLY A 67 0.75 9.16 -40.75
CA GLY A 67 0.02 10.34 -40.30
C GLY A 67 0.15 10.66 -38.80
N THR A 68 0.88 9.82 -38.04
CA THR A 68 1.02 10.02 -36.59
C THR A 68 1.78 11.32 -36.29
N PRO A 69 1.28 12.17 -35.37
CA PRO A 69 1.93 13.42 -35.00
C PRO A 69 3.39 13.22 -34.58
N ALA A 70 4.23 14.15 -35.02
CA ALA A 70 5.64 14.17 -34.66
C ALA A 70 6.21 15.58 -34.90
N GLY A 71 7.41 15.78 -34.39
CA GLY A 71 8.14 17.04 -34.53
C GLY A 71 8.03 17.87 -33.27
N ILE A 72 9.19 18.25 -32.76
CA ILE A 72 9.39 19.05 -31.54
C ILE A 72 10.10 20.34 -31.95
N PRO A 73 9.63 21.53 -31.53
CA PRO A 73 10.27 22.80 -31.85
C PRO A 73 11.68 22.86 -31.24
N ASN A 74 12.60 23.57 -31.90
CA ASN A 74 13.97 23.81 -31.43
C ASN A 74 14.80 22.53 -31.12
N PHE A 75 14.32 21.35 -31.49
CA PHE A 75 15.06 20.10 -31.37
C PHE A 75 15.73 19.73 -32.69
N SER A 76 17.02 19.42 -32.64
CA SER A 76 17.77 18.88 -33.78
C SER A 76 18.65 17.72 -33.27
N PRO A 77 18.49 16.50 -33.83
CA PRO A 77 19.26 15.37 -33.34
C PRO A 77 20.75 15.53 -33.66
N THR A 78 21.60 15.24 -32.68
CA THR A 78 23.05 15.24 -32.85
C THR A 78 23.50 14.03 -33.67
N LYS A 79 24.72 14.09 -34.24
CA LYS A 79 25.31 12.95 -34.95
C LYS A 79 25.40 11.70 -34.06
N LEU A 80 25.78 11.88 -32.80
CA LEU A 80 25.84 10.80 -31.81
C LEU A 80 24.47 10.17 -31.59
N LEU A 81 23.42 10.98 -31.44
CA LEU A 81 22.06 10.50 -31.25
C LEU A 81 21.57 9.66 -32.44
N LEU A 82 21.88 10.11 -33.67
CA LEU A 82 21.54 9.36 -34.88
C LEU A 82 22.31 8.04 -35.00
N GLN A 83 23.56 7.98 -34.52
CA GLN A 83 24.32 6.73 -34.43
C GLN A 83 23.69 5.77 -33.41
N THR A 84 23.26 6.27 -32.26
CA THR A 84 22.52 5.46 -31.27
C THR A 84 21.22 4.92 -31.86
N ALA A 85 20.46 5.73 -32.62
CA ALA A 85 19.25 5.27 -33.30
C ALA A 85 19.54 4.16 -34.33
N LYS A 86 20.68 4.21 -35.03
CA LYS A 86 21.12 3.15 -35.96
C LYS A 86 21.50 1.83 -35.26
N LYS A 87 21.78 1.84 -33.96
CA LYS A 87 21.97 0.60 -33.19
C LYS A 87 20.67 -0.18 -33.03
N ILE A 88 19.54 0.53 -32.94
CA ILE A 88 18.20 -0.09 -32.87
C ILE A 88 17.85 -0.73 -34.22
N SER A 89 18.05 0.00 -35.32
CA SER A 89 17.85 -0.53 -36.67
C SER A 89 18.92 -0.01 -37.61
N ARG A 90 19.74 -0.91 -38.17
CA ARG A 90 20.83 -0.57 -39.09
C ARG A 90 20.33 0.11 -40.37
N SER A 91 19.10 -0.22 -40.79
CA SER A 91 18.43 0.36 -41.97
C SER A 91 17.79 1.72 -41.69
N PHE A 92 17.91 2.26 -40.48
CA PHE A 92 17.41 3.59 -40.17
C PHE A 92 18.23 4.68 -40.86
N GLU A 93 17.56 5.51 -41.64
CA GLU A 93 18.13 6.73 -42.22
C GLU A 93 17.34 7.95 -41.79
N TYR A 94 18.05 8.91 -41.20
CA TYR A 94 17.44 10.16 -40.79
C TYR A 94 17.28 11.11 -41.97
N GLN A 95 16.03 11.44 -42.28
CA GLN A 95 15.68 12.46 -43.26
C GLN A 95 15.21 13.72 -42.55
N LYS A 96 15.95 14.81 -42.69
CA LYS A 96 15.53 16.12 -42.16
C LYS A 96 14.31 16.59 -42.94
N ARG A 97 13.17 16.74 -42.25
CA ARG A 97 11.94 17.27 -42.84
C ARG A 97 11.70 18.69 -42.32
N ALA A 98 11.49 19.63 -43.23
CA ALA A 98 11.00 20.95 -42.87
C ALA A 98 9.54 20.83 -42.44
N ARG A 99 9.26 20.97 -41.14
CA ARG A 99 7.89 20.97 -40.61
C ARG A 99 7.40 22.41 -40.50
N ARG A 100 6.24 22.69 -41.10
CA ARG A 100 5.55 23.98 -40.96
C ARG A 100 4.83 24.14 -39.62
N ARG A 101 4.46 23.01 -38.99
CA ARG A 101 3.77 22.95 -37.70
C ARG A 101 4.39 21.84 -36.84
N PHE A 102 4.62 22.15 -35.57
CA PHE A 102 5.09 21.19 -34.57
C PHE A 102 3.92 20.82 -33.68
N HIS A 103 3.46 19.57 -33.79
CA HIS A 103 2.32 19.07 -33.02
C HIS A 103 2.69 18.68 -31.59
N ILE A 104 3.97 18.44 -31.32
CA ILE A 104 4.50 18.19 -29.99
C ILE A 104 5.25 19.45 -29.57
N GLN A 105 4.78 20.09 -28.51
CA GLN A 105 5.29 21.38 -28.05
C GLN A 105 6.46 21.22 -27.08
N GLY A 106 6.46 20.18 -26.26
CA GLY A 106 7.51 19.93 -25.27
C GLY A 106 7.45 18.53 -24.67
N LEU A 107 8.60 18.08 -24.16
CA LEU A 107 8.78 16.86 -23.38
C LEU A 107 9.46 17.20 -22.06
N TYR A 108 8.89 16.74 -20.96
CA TYR A 108 9.42 16.98 -19.61
C TYR A 108 9.45 15.70 -18.80
N LEU A 109 10.46 15.54 -17.95
CA LEU A 109 10.47 14.54 -16.88
C LEU A 109 10.03 15.18 -15.58
N ILE A 110 9.31 14.45 -14.73
CA ILE A 110 8.80 14.93 -13.44
C ILE A 110 9.17 13.96 -12.32
N GLY A 111 9.14 14.44 -11.08
CA GLY A 111 9.28 13.60 -9.90
C GLY A 111 10.72 13.54 -9.40
N SER A 112 11.19 12.34 -9.01
CA SER A 112 12.53 12.19 -8.43
C SER A 112 13.67 12.19 -9.45
N ILE A 113 13.38 12.09 -10.75
CA ILE A 113 14.41 12.02 -11.79
C ILE A 113 15.18 13.34 -11.88
N GLY A 114 16.51 13.25 -11.93
CA GLY A 114 17.43 14.40 -11.95
C GLY A 114 17.56 15.11 -10.60
N SER A 115 17.23 14.43 -9.50
CA SER A 115 17.41 14.92 -8.12
C SER A 115 18.24 13.94 -7.28
N VAL A 116 18.60 14.33 -6.06
CA VAL A 116 19.34 13.48 -5.11
C VAL A 116 18.54 12.23 -4.72
N ALA A 117 17.23 12.28 -4.92
CA ALA A 117 16.30 11.20 -4.66
C ALA A 117 16.10 10.25 -5.86
N GLN A 118 16.84 10.44 -6.96
CA GLN A 118 16.85 9.51 -8.10
C GLN A 118 17.57 8.22 -7.70
N THR A 119 16.96 7.09 -8.00
CA THR A 119 17.57 5.77 -7.86
C THR A 119 17.40 4.98 -9.15
N THR A 120 18.08 3.85 -9.29
CA THR A 120 17.91 2.93 -10.43
C THR A 120 16.51 2.30 -10.53
N ARG A 121 15.70 2.42 -9.48
CA ARG A 121 14.30 1.94 -9.42
C ARG A 121 13.29 3.09 -9.53
N SER A 122 13.73 4.30 -9.90
CA SER A 122 12.83 5.45 -10.03
C SER A 122 12.03 5.36 -11.33
N ASP A 123 10.72 5.57 -11.20
CA ASP A 123 9.78 5.62 -12.31
C ASP A 123 10.03 6.88 -13.17
N PHE A 124 9.79 6.77 -14.49
CA PHE A 124 9.93 7.86 -15.45
C PHE A 124 8.57 8.41 -15.85
N ASP A 125 8.16 9.48 -15.17
CA ASP A 125 6.95 10.22 -15.51
C ASP A 125 7.28 11.30 -16.56
N VAL A 126 6.80 11.10 -17.78
CA VAL A 126 7.05 11.98 -18.94
C VAL A 126 5.80 12.76 -19.26
N TRP A 127 5.86 14.09 -19.21
CA TRP A 127 4.84 14.95 -19.78
C TRP A 127 5.12 15.23 -21.24
N LEU A 128 4.23 14.74 -22.10
CA LEU A 128 4.21 15.05 -23.52
C LEU A 128 3.17 16.15 -23.76
N CYS A 129 3.65 17.37 -24.00
CA CYS A 129 2.77 18.50 -24.27
C CYS A 129 2.50 18.59 -25.77
N HIS A 130 1.23 18.56 -26.17
CA HIS A 130 0.84 18.65 -27.56
C HIS A 130 0.15 19.98 -27.90
N ASP A 131 0.03 20.25 -29.19
CA ASP A 131 -0.77 21.36 -29.71
C ASP A 131 -2.25 21.17 -29.34
N PRO A 132 -2.89 22.10 -28.61
CA PRO A 132 -4.30 22.00 -28.21
C PRO A 132 -5.26 21.83 -29.39
N ALA A 133 -4.88 22.32 -30.57
CA ALA A 133 -5.66 22.18 -31.81
C ALA A 133 -5.44 20.84 -32.54
N LEU A 134 -4.83 19.84 -31.89
CA LEU A 134 -4.65 18.50 -32.44
C LEU A 134 -6.00 17.76 -32.50
N LYS A 135 -6.31 17.17 -33.67
CA LYS A 135 -7.57 16.43 -33.88
C LYS A 135 -7.58 15.11 -33.09
N THR A 136 -8.77 14.61 -32.74
CA THR A 136 -8.98 13.37 -31.97
C THR A 136 -8.23 12.16 -32.53
N ASN A 137 -8.34 11.86 -33.83
CA ASN A 137 -7.65 10.71 -34.43
C ASN A 137 -6.11 10.81 -34.34
N ALA A 138 -5.59 12.05 -34.41
CA ALA A 138 -4.17 12.32 -34.29
C ALA A 138 -3.70 12.17 -32.82
N LEU A 139 -4.53 12.60 -31.87
CA LEU A 139 -4.33 12.39 -30.44
C LEU A 139 -4.35 10.89 -30.07
N GLU A 140 -5.29 10.11 -30.61
CA GLU A 140 -5.34 8.65 -30.43
C GLU A 140 -4.09 7.97 -30.98
N SER A 141 -3.64 8.35 -32.18
CA SER A 141 -2.39 7.81 -32.75
C SER A 141 -1.17 8.15 -31.87
N LEU A 142 -1.17 9.33 -31.23
CA LEU A 142 -0.13 9.75 -30.29
C LEU A 142 -0.19 8.96 -28.97
N LYS A 143 -1.40 8.64 -28.46
CA LYS A 143 -1.60 7.72 -27.32
C LYS A 143 -1.04 6.33 -27.61
N ILE A 144 -1.39 5.76 -28.77
CA ILE A 144 -0.88 4.44 -29.19
C ILE A 144 0.65 4.46 -29.33
N LYS A 145 1.21 5.52 -29.92
CA LYS A 145 2.66 5.70 -30.02
C LYS A 145 3.33 5.74 -28.65
N SER A 146 2.76 6.49 -27.71
CA SER A 146 3.26 6.61 -26.34
C SER A 146 3.27 5.24 -25.65
N GLY A 147 2.16 4.49 -25.69
CA GLY A 147 2.11 3.14 -25.13
C GLY A 147 3.11 2.15 -25.74
N ARG A 148 3.40 2.25 -27.04
CA ARG A 148 4.46 1.45 -27.69
C ARG A 148 5.87 1.83 -27.21
N ILE A 149 6.11 3.10 -26.89
CA ILE A 149 7.39 3.58 -26.35
C ILE A 149 7.54 3.16 -24.88
N GLU A 150 6.46 3.21 -24.09
CA GLU A 150 6.45 2.68 -22.72
C GLU A 150 6.78 1.19 -22.68
N GLN A 151 6.18 0.39 -23.57
CA GLN A 151 6.49 -1.03 -23.73
C GLN A 151 7.96 -1.27 -24.09
N TRP A 152 8.52 -0.42 -24.95
CA TRP A 152 9.95 -0.49 -25.28
C TRP A 152 10.83 -0.13 -24.07
N GLY A 153 10.49 0.91 -23.30
CA GLY A 153 11.14 1.23 -22.03
C GLY A 153 11.12 0.04 -21.06
N LYS A 154 9.96 -0.62 -20.92
CA LYS A 154 9.81 -1.83 -20.11
C LYS A 154 10.73 -2.96 -20.53
N SER A 155 10.93 -3.16 -21.85
CA SER A 155 11.87 -4.16 -22.36
C SER A 155 13.34 -3.87 -22.01
N LEU A 156 13.65 -2.62 -21.62
CA LEU A 156 14.97 -2.17 -21.17
C LEU A 156 15.06 -2.11 -19.63
N GLY A 157 14.08 -2.63 -18.91
CA GLY A 157 14.02 -2.59 -17.45
C GLY A 157 13.69 -1.22 -16.87
N LEU A 158 13.08 -0.32 -17.67
CA LEU A 158 12.58 0.98 -17.21
C LEU A 158 11.07 0.92 -17.00
N GLU A 159 10.60 1.53 -15.92
CA GLU A 159 9.19 1.83 -15.72
C GLU A 159 8.93 3.26 -16.23
N VAL A 160 8.24 3.38 -17.36
CA VAL A 160 8.01 4.67 -18.04
C VAL A 160 6.51 4.88 -18.21
N HIS A 161 6.04 6.06 -17.82
CA HIS A 161 4.65 6.50 -17.93
C HIS A 161 4.61 7.83 -18.67
N ILE A 162 3.95 7.86 -19.84
CA ILE A 162 3.88 9.04 -20.72
C ILE A 162 2.47 9.64 -20.64
N PHE A 163 2.39 10.78 -19.96
CA PHE A 163 1.16 11.56 -19.81
C PHE A 163 1.05 12.56 -20.97
N ILE A 164 -0.03 12.47 -21.73
CA ILE A 164 -0.32 13.42 -22.81
C ILE A 164 -1.05 14.61 -22.20
N ILE A 165 -0.43 15.79 -22.27
CA ILE A 165 -0.88 17.01 -21.63
C ILE A 165 -1.29 18.04 -22.66
N ASN A 166 -2.49 18.60 -22.48
CA ASN A 166 -2.94 19.81 -23.13
C ASN A 166 -2.80 20.97 -22.14
N ALA A 167 -1.92 21.92 -22.45
CA ALA A 167 -1.61 23.02 -21.54
C ALA A 167 -2.79 23.99 -21.34
N ASP A 168 -3.67 24.15 -22.34
CA ASP A 168 -4.82 25.05 -22.23
C ASP A 168 -5.89 24.47 -21.30
N THR A 169 -6.24 23.18 -21.47
CA THR A 169 -7.18 22.49 -20.57
C THR A 169 -6.61 22.38 -19.16
N PHE A 170 -5.31 22.06 -19.05
CA PHE A 170 -4.60 22.03 -17.78
C PHE A 170 -4.54 23.41 -17.11
N ARG A 171 -4.43 24.53 -17.83
CA ARG A 171 -4.46 25.87 -17.22
C ARG A 171 -5.85 26.22 -16.70
N ASN A 172 -6.88 25.92 -17.49
CA ASN A 172 -8.28 26.25 -17.22
C ASN A 172 -8.93 25.38 -16.12
N GLY A 173 -8.26 24.32 -15.67
CA GLY A 173 -8.81 23.40 -14.67
C GLY A 173 -9.93 22.52 -15.17
N GLU A 174 -9.94 22.24 -16.48
CA GLU A 174 -10.85 21.28 -17.06
C GLU A 174 -10.44 19.87 -16.61
N ARG A 175 -11.41 19.12 -16.04
CA ARG A 175 -11.21 17.78 -15.48
C ARG A 175 -10.93 16.77 -16.60
N GLU A 176 -9.67 16.58 -16.96
CA GLU A 176 -9.28 15.41 -17.77
C GLU A 176 -9.13 14.18 -16.86
N CYS A 177 -9.80 13.08 -17.21
CA CYS A 177 -9.57 11.78 -16.57
C CYS A 177 -8.15 11.30 -16.89
N LEU A 178 -7.18 11.69 -16.07
CA LEU A 178 -5.96 10.92 -15.87
C LEU A 178 -6.41 9.53 -15.36
N SER A 179 -5.82 8.47 -15.90
CA SER A 179 -6.29 7.07 -15.89
C SER A 179 -6.77 6.50 -14.55
N HIS A 180 -7.42 5.34 -14.58
CA HIS A 180 -8.02 4.60 -13.45
C HIS A 180 -7.06 4.29 -12.26
N GLU A 181 -5.75 4.50 -12.41
CA GLU A 181 -4.70 4.36 -11.38
C GLU A 181 -4.13 5.71 -10.89
N SER A 182 -4.57 6.82 -11.46
CA SER A 182 -4.21 8.17 -11.04
C SER A 182 -5.45 8.83 -10.45
N SER A 183 -5.41 9.13 -9.15
CA SER A 183 -6.38 10.02 -8.46
C SER A 183 -6.33 11.48 -8.98
N GLY A 184 -6.00 11.67 -10.26
CA GLY A 184 -5.55 12.93 -10.86
C GLY A 184 -6.66 13.93 -11.18
N THR A 185 -7.90 13.67 -10.76
CA THR A 185 -9.02 14.59 -11.01
C THR A 185 -9.11 15.73 -9.97
N THR A 186 -8.39 15.67 -8.85
CA THR A 186 -8.52 16.64 -7.73
C THR A 186 -7.21 17.29 -7.24
N GLN A 187 -6.07 17.21 -7.95
CA GLN A 187 -4.77 17.71 -7.42
C GLN A 187 -4.01 18.60 -8.41
N GLN A 188 -4.71 19.39 -9.22
CA GLN A 188 -4.12 20.11 -10.34
C GLN A 188 -3.01 21.10 -9.95
N ARG A 189 -3.23 21.94 -8.93
CA ARG A 189 -2.24 22.92 -8.48
C ARG A 189 -1.11 22.30 -7.69
N LEU A 190 -1.38 21.28 -6.89
CA LEU A 190 -0.30 20.51 -6.25
C LEU A 190 0.57 19.78 -7.29
N LEU A 191 -0.03 19.27 -8.36
CA LEU A 191 0.71 18.68 -9.48
C LEU A 191 1.50 19.73 -10.26
N LEU A 192 0.93 20.93 -10.47
CA LEU A 192 1.63 22.05 -11.11
C LEU A 192 2.80 22.57 -10.26
N GLU A 193 2.63 22.64 -8.94
CA GLU A 193 3.70 22.91 -7.97
C GLU A 193 4.82 21.88 -8.12
N GLU A 194 4.48 20.58 -8.15
CA GLU A 194 5.46 19.51 -8.30
C GLU A 194 6.15 19.60 -9.67
N PHE A 195 5.43 19.95 -10.74
CA PHE A 195 6.00 20.19 -12.06
C PHE A 195 6.99 21.35 -12.06
N TYR A 196 6.66 22.50 -11.48
CA TYR A 196 7.57 23.64 -11.44
C TYR A 196 8.78 23.38 -10.56
N ARG A 197 8.62 22.64 -9.47
CA ARG A 197 9.73 22.26 -8.58
C ARG A 197 10.64 21.20 -9.19
N THR A 198 10.07 20.16 -9.80
CA THR A 198 10.81 18.94 -10.19
C THR A 198 11.00 18.77 -11.69
N GLY A 199 10.29 19.50 -12.54
CA GLY A 199 10.31 19.33 -13.99
C GLY A 199 11.69 19.47 -14.60
N VAL A 200 12.06 18.55 -15.50
CA VAL A 200 13.27 18.60 -16.33
C VAL A 200 12.90 18.66 -17.80
N LEU A 201 13.28 19.74 -18.48
CA LEU A 201 13.01 19.92 -19.91
C LEU A 201 13.93 19.01 -20.74
N LEU A 202 13.34 18.01 -21.41
CA LEU A 202 14.06 17.13 -22.33
C LEU A 202 14.20 17.75 -23.72
N ALA A 203 13.11 18.29 -24.27
CA ALA A 203 13.10 18.92 -25.57
C ALA A 203 11.86 19.80 -25.77
N GLY A 204 11.97 20.81 -26.64
CA GLY A 204 10.85 21.67 -27.03
C GLY A 204 10.86 23.02 -26.33
N ARG A 205 9.67 23.55 -26.10
CA ARG A 205 9.42 24.86 -25.49
C ARG A 205 9.68 24.84 -23.99
N TYR A 206 10.07 25.96 -23.40
CA TYR A 206 10.25 26.10 -21.95
C TYR A 206 8.96 26.60 -21.26
N PRO A 207 8.75 26.36 -19.96
CA PRO A 207 7.58 26.89 -19.26
C PRO A 207 7.69 28.41 -19.11
N LEU A 208 6.62 29.14 -19.47
CA LEU A 208 6.55 30.61 -19.35
C LEU A 208 6.73 31.09 -17.90
N TRP A 209 6.30 30.28 -16.93
CA TRP A 209 6.26 30.64 -15.52
C TRP A 209 7.61 31.09 -14.93
N TRP A 210 8.71 30.57 -15.46
CA TRP A 210 10.06 30.98 -15.06
C TRP A 210 10.42 32.42 -15.44
N LEU A 211 9.65 33.08 -16.30
CA LEU A 211 9.88 34.45 -16.76
C LEU A 211 8.99 35.48 -16.03
N VAL A 212 7.99 35.03 -15.29
CA VAL A 212 7.19 35.89 -14.42
C VAL A 212 7.98 36.10 -13.12
N PRO A 213 8.23 37.33 -12.63
CA PRO A 213 8.93 37.55 -11.37
C PRO A 213 8.22 36.91 -10.16
N PRO A 214 8.93 36.47 -9.11
CA PRO A 214 8.31 35.99 -7.87
C PRO A 214 7.31 36.99 -7.25
N GLU A 215 7.56 38.29 -7.38
CA GLU A 215 6.73 39.37 -6.82
C GLU A 215 5.39 39.50 -7.56
N GLU A 216 5.32 39.04 -8.81
CA GLU A 216 4.14 39.13 -9.70
C GLU A 216 3.35 37.83 -9.72
N GLU A 217 3.63 36.89 -8.82
CA GLU A 217 3.03 35.56 -8.83
C GLU A 217 1.54 35.56 -8.48
N GLN A 218 1.08 36.54 -7.71
CA GLN A 218 -0.35 36.79 -7.44
C GLN A 218 -1.07 37.49 -8.60
N ASN A 219 -0.30 37.96 -9.60
CA ASN A 219 -0.76 38.66 -10.80
C ASN A 219 -0.20 38.00 -12.07
N TYR A 220 0.04 36.69 -11.98
CA TYR A 220 0.64 35.84 -12.99
C TYR A 220 -0.07 35.99 -14.33
N SER A 221 -1.41 35.89 -14.34
CA SER A 221 -2.21 35.89 -15.56
C SER A 221 -1.99 37.17 -16.38
N ASP A 222 -2.09 38.32 -15.72
CA ASP A 222 -1.94 39.63 -16.36
C ASP A 222 -0.48 39.88 -16.77
N TYR A 223 0.49 39.50 -15.92
CA TYR A 223 1.91 39.66 -16.23
C TYR A 223 2.33 38.77 -17.42
N ALA A 224 1.88 37.51 -17.45
CA ALA A 224 2.13 36.59 -18.55
C ALA A 224 1.52 37.11 -19.86
N GLN A 225 0.30 37.66 -19.81
CA GLN A 225 -0.35 38.28 -20.96
C GLN A 225 0.42 39.52 -21.44
N MET A 226 0.92 40.35 -20.51
CA MET A 226 1.77 41.49 -20.82
C MET A 226 3.05 41.07 -21.54
N LEU A 227 3.76 40.05 -21.04
CA LEU A 227 4.99 39.52 -21.67
C LEU A 227 4.75 39.11 -23.12
N MET A 228 3.60 38.48 -23.39
CA MET A 228 3.19 38.06 -24.73
C MET A 228 2.78 39.23 -25.62
N HIS A 229 1.94 40.14 -25.10
CA HIS A 229 1.39 41.24 -25.89
C HIS A 229 2.46 42.28 -26.27
N LYS A 230 3.31 42.65 -25.31
CA LYS A 230 4.46 43.55 -25.53
C LYS A 230 5.62 42.86 -26.29
N ARG A 231 5.47 41.58 -26.67
CA ARG A 231 6.49 40.76 -27.38
C ARG A 231 7.84 40.74 -26.65
N PHE A 232 7.81 40.62 -25.33
CA PHE A 232 9.00 40.31 -24.54
C PHE A 232 9.38 38.83 -24.69
N VAL A 233 8.38 37.97 -24.90
CA VAL A 233 8.53 36.53 -25.10
C VAL A 233 7.75 36.11 -26.36
N ASP A 234 8.32 35.21 -27.16
CA ASP A 234 7.63 34.61 -28.31
C ASP A 234 6.76 33.43 -27.86
N ARG A 235 5.48 33.44 -28.24
CA ARG A 235 4.52 32.34 -28.00
C ARG A 235 4.98 31.00 -28.59
N LEU A 236 5.86 31.03 -29.59
CA LEU A 236 6.41 29.83 -30.22
C LEU A 236 7.55 29.18 -29.43
N ASP A 237 8.12 29.88 -28.45
CA ASP A 237 9.24 29.42 -27.64
C ASP A 237 8.85 28.87 -26.27
N CYS A 238 7.65 29.16 -25.77
CA CYS A 238 7.20 28.78 -24.44
C CYS A 238 5.84 28.06 -24.39
N ILE A 239 5.58 27.38 -23.28
CA ILE A 239 4.26 26.82 -22.92
C ILE A 239 3.81 27.49 -21.62
N ASP A 240 2.57 27.93 -21.56
CA ASP A 240 1.98 28.49 -20.35
C ASP A 240 1.05 27.46 -19.70
N PHE A 241 1.42 26.99 -18.51
CA PHE A 241 0.61 26.06 -17.71
C PHE A 241 -0.23 26.78 -16.63
N GLY A 242 -0.12 28.11 -16.52
CA GLY A 242 -0.78 28.91 -15.49
C GLY A 242 0.06 29.19 -14.24
N GLY A 243 -0.43 30.07 -13.38
CA GLY A 243 0.16 30.37 -12.07
C GLY A 243 -0.47 29.52 -10.95
N LEU A 244 -0.06 29.79 -9.71
CA LEU A 244 -0.57 29.15 -8.50
C LEU A 244 -1.54 30.04 -7.69
N GLU A 245 -2.15 31.04 -8.35
CA GLU A 245 -3.00 32.08 -7.73
C GLU A 245 -4.29 31.55 -7.08
N THR A 246 -4.84 30.45 -7.59
CA THR A 246 -6.12 29.89 -7.15
C THR A 246 -5.94 28.47 -6.62
N LEU A 247 -6.22 28.25 -5.35
CA LEU A 247 -6.14 26.93 -4.72
C LEU A 247 -7.44 26.58 -3.98
N SER A 248 -8.07 25.48 -4.38
CA SER A 248 -9.15 24.89 -3.61
C SER A 248 -8.60 24.09 -2.41
N PRO A 249 -9.17 24.24 -1.20
CA PRO A 249 -8.85 23.37 -0.06
C PRO A 249 -9.00 21.87 -0.38
N ASP A 250 -9.90 21.52 -1.29
CA ASP A 250 -10.19 20.13 -1.68
C ASP A 250 -8.95 19.45 -2.28
N GLU A 251 -8.03 20.20 -2.90
CA GLU A 251 -6.82 19.62 -3.49
C GLU A 251 -5.89 19.02 -2.43
N PHE A 252 -5.78 19.67 -1.27
CA PHE A 252 -5.00 19.13 -0.15
C PHE A 252 -5.58 17.83 0.35
N PHE A 253 -6.91 17.76 0.45
CA PHE A 253 -7.59 16.56 0.88
C PHE A 253 -7.40 15.41 -0.12
N GLY A 254 -7.57 15.67 -1.43
CA GLY A 254 -7.32 14.69 -2.48
C GLY A 254 -5.88 14.18 -2.48
N ALA A 255 -4.89 15.08 -2.34
CA ALA A 255 -3.48 14.74 -2.26
C ALA A 255 -3.15 13.93 -1.00
N ALA A 256 -3.61 14.38 0.16
CA ALA A 256 -3.46 13.69 1.42
C ALA A 256 -4.01 12.26 1.37
N HIS A 257 -5.23 12.11 0.85
CA HIS A 257 -5.90 10.82 0.72
C HIS A 257 -5.08 9.84 -0.12
N TRP A 258 -4.57 10.30 -1.27
CA TRP A 258 -3.71 9.50 -2.13
C TRP A 258 -2.39 9.09 -1.47
N GLN A 259 -1.73 10.04 -0.81
CA GLN A 259 -0.49 9.77 -0.09
C GLN A 259 -0.76 8.77 1.05
N LEU A 260 -1.80 8.95 1.87
CA LEU A 260 -2.13 8.00 2.92
C LEU A 260 -2.39 6.60 2.38
N PHE A 261 -3.12 6.47 1.26
CA PHE A 261 -3.36 5.18 0.62
C PHE A 261 -2.07 4.47 0.22
N LYS A 262 -1.14 5.18 -0.43
CA LYS A 262 0.20 4.66 -0.78
C LYS A 262 1.09 4.43 0.43
N GLY A 263 0.95 5.26 1.45
CA GLY A 263 1.73 5.22 2.69
C GLY A 263 1.48 3.97 3.53
N ILE A 264 0.30 3.36 3.43
CA ILE A 264 0.01 2.07 4.08
C ILE A 264 0.93 0.95 3.54
N GLU A 265 1.21 0.95 2.24
CA GLU A 265 2.01 -0.09 1.58
C GLU A 265 3.50 0.27 1.48
N SER A 266 3.82 1.57 1.41
CA SER A 266 5.18 2.07 1.23
C SER A 266 5.41 3.37 2.02
N PRO A 267 5.41 3.30 3.36
CA PRO A 267 5.34 4.48 4.23
C PRO A 267 6.50 5.47 4.01
N TYR A 268 7.74 4.97 3.91
CA TYR A 268 8.92 5.83 3.72
C TYR A 268 8.90 6.66 2.43
N LYS A 269 8.36 6.12 1.33
CA LYS A 269 8.27 6.84 0.04
C LYS A 269 7.30 8.01 0.15
N THR A 270 6.30 7.88 1.01
CA THR A 270 5.12 8.75 1.02
C THR A 270 5.15 9.82 2.11
N ILE A 271 5.73 9.51 3.28
CA ILE A 271 5.75 10.42 4.44
C ILE A 271 6.27 11.82 4.06
N LEU A 272 7.35 11.92 3.27
CA LEU A 272 7.89 13.23 2.84
C LEU A 272 6.86 14.08 2.10
N LYS A 273 6.10 13.50 1.16
CA LYS A 273 5.05 14.21 0.40
C LYS A 273 3.83 14.50 1.26
N LEU A 274 3.48 13.58 2.17
CA LEU A 274 2.37 13.73 3.09
C LEU A 274 2.61 14.91 4.06
N LEU A 275 3.79 14.99 4.67
CA LEU A 275 4.13 16.12 5.54
C LEU A 275 4.31 17.43 4.77
N LEU A 276 4.71 17.37 3.50
CA LEU A 276 4.73 18.59 2.68
C LEU A 276 3.31 19.13 2.46
N THR A 277 2.36 18.23 2.19
CA THR A 277 0.94 18.57 2.08
C THR A 277 0.40 19.12 3.40
N GLU A 278 0.78 18.51 4.52
CA GLU A 278 0.47 19.01 5.87
C GLU A 278 1.01 20.43 6.09
N ALA A 279 2.30 20.68 5.82
CA ALA A 279 2.93 21.98 5.97
C ALA A 279 2.23 23.05 5.11
N TYR A 280 1.90 22.73 3.86
CA TYR A 280 1.14 23.62 3.00
C TYR A 280 -0.28 23.89 3.53
N SER A 281 -0.98 22.87 4.04
CA SER A 281 -2.33 23.04 4.59
C SER A 281 -2.38 23.98 5.81
N GLN A 282 -1.31 24.03 6.61
CA GLN A 282 -1.20 24.93 7.76
C GLN A 282 -0.98 26.39 7.36
N GLU A 283 -0.43 26.65 6.17
CA GLU A 283 -0.21 28.00 5.65
C GLU A 283 -1.41 28.51 4.82
N TYR A 284 -2.40 27.66 4.56
CA TYR A 284 -3.60 28.05 3.81
C TYR A 284 -4.37 29.17 4.52
N PRO A 285 -4.87 30.20 3.80
CA PRO A 285 -4.87 30.36 2.33
C PRO A 285 -3.57 30.91 1.72
N ALA A 286 -2.65 31.45 2.52
CA ALA A 286 -1.41 32.08 2.06
C ALA A 286 -0.24 31.10 1.99
N VAL A 287 -0.40 30.04 1.19
CA VAL A 287 0.58 28.95 1.06
C VAL A 287 1.87 29.46 0.42
N ARG A 288 3.01 29.18 1.04
CA ARG A 288 4.32 29.44 0.43
C ARG A 288 4.78 28.20 -0.32
N TRP A 289 4.72 28.23 -1.64
CA TRP A 289 5.08 27.06 -2.45
C TRP A 289 6.60 26.87 -2.56
N LEU A 290 7.08 25.64 -2.43
CA LEU A 290 8.50 25.33 -2.61
C LEU A 290 9.01 25.69 -4.01
N CYS A 291 8.17 25.52 -5.05
CA CYS A 291 8.56 25.96 -6.39
C CYS A 291 8.83 27.47 -6.45
N GLN A 292 8.04 28.29 -5.75
CA GLN A 292 8.23 29.74 -5.68
C GLN A 292 9.50 30.11 -4.92
N GLU A 293 9.85 29.38 -3.85
CA GLU A 293 11.14 29.54 -3.17
C GLU A 293 12.31 29.21 -4.11
N ALA A 294 12.24 28.09 -4.83
CA ALA A 294 13.26 27.73 -5.82
C ALA A 294 13.40 28.81 -6.91
N LYS A 295 12.28 29.38 -7.35
CA LYS A 295 12.24 30.48 -8.32
C LYS A 295 12.89 31.75 -7.77
N ALA A 296 12.57 32.13 -6.53
CA ALA A 296 13.18 33.29 -5.88
C ALA A 296 14.71 33.16 -5.79
N GLU A 297 15.23 31.98 -5.43
CA GLU A 297 16.68 31.72 -5.37
C GLU A 297 17.34 31.84 -6.75
N ILE A 298 16.72 31.32 -7.82
CA ILE A 298 17.23 31.47 -9.20
C ILE A 298 17.25 32.95 -9.63
N TYR A 299 16.24 33.72 -9.24
CA TYR A 299 16.19 35.16 -9.47
C TYR A 299 17.28 35.91 -8.69
N ALA A 300 17.56 35.50 -7.45
CA ALA A 300 18.67 35.99 -6.64
C ALA A 300 20.07 35.61 -7.18
N GLY A 301 20.14 34.67 -8.12
CA GLY A 301 21.36 34.28 -8.80
C GLY A 301 22.02 33.02 -8.26
N GLN A 302 21.31 32.25 -7.43
CA GLN A 302 21.74 30.92 -7.04
C GLN A 302 21.87 30.01 -8.28
N ASP A 303 23.01 29.36 -8.45
CA ASP A 303 23.30 28.45 -9.56
C ASP A 303 23.81 27.07 -9.10
N ASP A 304 23.87 26.83 -7.80
CA ASP A 304 24.18 25.52 -7.23
C ASP A 304 22.99 24.56 -7.37
N ALA A 305 23.23 23.45 -8.06
CA ALA A 305 22.21 22.42 -8.27
C ALA A 305 22.02 21.50 -7.06
N ASP A 306 22.93 21.50 -6.08
CA ASP A 306 22.74 20.78 -4.81
C ASP A 306 21.78 21.55 -3.89
N GLU A 307 21.96 22.87 -3.77
CA GLU A 307 21.09 23.71 -2.93
C GLU A 307 19.69 23.88 -3.57
N LEU A 308 19.61 23.94 -4.91
CA LEU A 308 18.35 23.96 -5.65
C LEU A 308 17.76 22.57 -5.95
N ASP A 309 18.31 21.50 -5.35
CA ASP A 309 17.77 20.16 -5.56
C ASP A 309 16.32 20.07 -5.02
N PRO A 310 15.35 19.59 -5.83
CA PRO A 310 13.94 19.58 -5.45
C PRO A 310 13.61 18.83 -4.16
N TYR A 311 14.41 17.82 -3.81
CA TYR A 311 14.24 17.00 -2.62
C TYR A 311 15.00 17.59 -1.43
N VAL A 312 16.15 18.25 -1.65
CA VAL A 312 16.82 19.04 -0.60
C VAL A 312 15.93 20.19 -0.14
N LEU A 313 15.33 20.95 -1.07
CA LEU A 313 14.39 22.03 -0.74
C LEU A 313 13.18 21.49 0.04
N LEU A 314 12.62 20.35 -0.39
CA LEU A 314 11.55 19.66 0.35
C LEU A 314 11.98 19.33 1.78
N TYR A 315 13.14 18.69 1.94
CA TYR A 315 13.67 18.37 3.27
C TYR A 315 13.82 19.62 4.15
N ARG A 316 14.41 20.69 3.62
CA ARG A 316 14.63 21.94 4.36
C ARG A 316 13.34 22.60 4.81
N ARG A 317 12.31 22.57 3.96
CA ARG A 317 10.99 23.06 4.36
C ARG A 317 10.40 22.27 5.51
N LEU A 318 10.49 20.94 5.45
CA LEU A 318 10.01 20.08 6.53
C LEU A 318 10.83 20.25 7.81
N GLU A 319 12.15 20.42 7.69
CA GLU A 319 13.03 20.74 8.81
C GLU A 319 12.59 22.02 9.50
N GLN A 320 12.42 23.11 8.75
CA GLN A 320 11.94 24.38 9.29
C GLN A 320 10.53 24.28 9.91
N TYR A 321 9.59 23.61 9.23
CA TYR A 321 8.22 23.44 9.71
C TYR A 321 8.18 22.69 11.06
N LEU A 322 8.92 21.60 11.19
CA LEU A 322 8.93 20.77 12.40
C LEU A 322 9.75 21.39 13.53
N ASP A 323 10.87 22.06 13.23
CA ASP A 323 11.68 22.75 14.23
C ASP A 323 10.93 23.92 14.87
N ASN A 324 10.20 24.71 14.07
CA ASN A 324 9.36 25.81 14.57
C ASN A 324 8.27 25.33 15.54
N ARG A 325 7.86 24.06 15.42
CA ARG A 325 6.84 23.41 16.27
C ARG A 325 7.46 22.61 17.43
N GLY A 326 8.79 22.51 17.48
CA GLY A 326 9.50 21.70 18.47
C GLY A 326 9.31 20.18 18.31
N GLU A 327 8.88 19.71 17.13
CA GLU A 327 8.49 18.32 16.87
C GLU A 327 9.69 17.44 16.47
N LYS A 328 10.71 17.38 17.34
CA LYS A 328 12.02 16.73 17.07
C LYS A 328 11.92 15.27 16.65
N SER A 329 11.00 14.50 17.24
CA SER A 329 10.82 13.08 16.90
C SER A 329 10.29 12.88 15.47
N ARG A 330 9.40 13.77 15.01
CA ARG A 330 8.91 13.75 13.62
C ARG A 330 10.01 14.19 12.66
N LEU A 331 10.82 15.17 13.04
CA LEU A 331 11.97 15.60 12.23
C LEU A 331 12.98 14.47 12.03
N GLU A 332 13.28 13.70 13.07
CA GLU A 332 14.16 12.54 12.95
C GLU A 332 13.56 11.44 12.04
N LEU A 333 12.23 11.27 12.02
CA LEU A 333 11.57 10.41 11.04
C LEU A 333 11.74 10.95 9.61
N VAL A 334 11.57 12.25 9.39
CA VAL A 334 11.77 12.90 8.08
C VAL A 334 13.20 12.69 7.57
N ARG A 335 14.22 12.89 8.43
CA ARG A 335 15.62 12.66 8.09
C ARG A 335 15.87 11.21 7.65
N ARG A 336 15.31 10.24 8.36
CA ARG A 336 15.42 8.81 8.00
C ARG A 336 14.68 8.50 6.70
N CYS A 337 13.47 9.03 6.50
CA CYS A 337 12.73 8.87 5.25
C CYS A 337 13.51 9.45 4.07
N PHE A 338 14.11 10.63 4.24
CA PHE A 338 14.96 11.26 3.24
C PHE A 338 16.22 10.44 2.94
N TYR A 339 16.93 9.98 3.98
CA TYR A 339 18.10 9.11 3.83
C TYR A 339 17.77 7.83 3.06
N PHE A 340 16.68 7.15 3.41
CA PHE A 340 16.22 5.96 2.69
C PHE A 340 15.74 6.26 1.27
N LYS A 341 15.18 7.44 1.02
CA LYS A 341 14.75 7.87 -0.32
C LYS A 341 15.95 8.14 -1.25
N VAL A 342 17.05 8.68 -0.71
CA VAL A 342 18.31 8.86 -1.44
C VAL A 342 18.97 7.49 -1.72
N GLY A 343 18.93 6.57 -0.76
CA GLY A 343 19.34 5.17 -0.98
C GLY A 343 20.85 4.92 -1.04
N GLN A 344 21.67 5.92 -0.68
CA GLN A 344 23.13 5.81 -0.61
C GLN A 344 23.56 5.33 0.79
N LYS A 345 24.33 4.23 0.85
CA LYS A 345 24.82 3.64 2.12
C LYS A 345 26.17 4.26 2.52
N LEU A 346 26.22 5.02 3.61
CA LEU A 346 27.42 5.76 4.05
C LEU A 346 28.35 4.98 4.99
N SER A 347 27.86 3.95 5.68
CA SER A 347 28.64 3.13 6.62
C SER A 347 29.66 2.22 5.91
N LYS A 348 29.43 1.90 4.63
CA LYS A 348 30.33 1.08 3.82
C LYS A 348 31.25 1.98 2.99
N LYS A 349 32.50 2.13 3.40
CA LYS A 349 33.52 2.83 2.59
C LYS A 349 33.86 1.98 1.36
N THR A 350 33.48 2.45 0.18
CA THR A 350 33.88 1.80 -1.09
C THR A 350 35.34 2.12 -1.36
N ALA A 351 36.25 1.20 -1.01
CA ALA A 351 37.67 1.38 -1.25
C ALA A 351 37.95 1.52 -2.77
N GLY A 352 38.57 2.64 -3.17
CA GLY A 352 39.07 2.86 -4.53
C GLY A 352 38.08 3.44 -5.55
N ARG A 353 36.87 3.85 -5.15
CA ARG A 353 35.91 4.53 -6.04
C ARG A 353 35.60 5.92 -5.50
N GLU A 354 35.64 6.93 -6.35
CA GLU A 354 35.23 8.28 -5.96
C GLU A 354 33.74 8.28 -5.58
N PRO A 355 33.35 8.99 -4.49
CA PRO A 355 31.98 9.06 -4.05
C PRO A 355 31.13 9.80 -5.08
N SER A 356 29.95 9.28 -5.38
CA SER A 356 29.00 9.96 -6.28
C SER A 356 28.59 11.32 -5.69
N TRP A 357 28.10 12.23 -6.55
CA TRP A 357 27.61 13.53 -6.10
C TRP A 357 26.48 13.39 -5.06
N GLN A 358 25.59 12.39 -5.22
CA GLN A 358 24.54 12.08 -4.25
C GLN A 358 25.12 11.68 -2.89
N GLN A 359 26.17 10.85 -2.89
CA GLN A 359 26.85 10.39 -1.68
C GLN A 359 27.50 11.56 -0.94
N GLN A 360 28.18 12.46 -1.66
CA GLN A 360 28.78 13.67 -1.07
C GLN A 360 27.73 14.59 -0.44
N LEU A 361 26.61 14.79 -1.13
CA LEU A 361 25.51 15.64 -0.66
C LEU A 361 24.84 15.06 0.60
N ILE A 362 24.50 13.78 0.62
CA ILE A 362 23.90 13.16 1.80
C ILE A 362 24.90 13.04 2.97
N GLU A 363 26.20 12.88 2.70
CA GLU A 363 27.24 12.95 3.72
C GLU A 363 27.32 14.35 4.37
N LYS A 364 27.24 15.43 3.57
CA LYS A 364 27.14 16.81 4.08
C LYS A 364 25.93 16.97 5.00
N LEU A 365 24.76 16.47 4.60
CA LEU A 365 23.52 16.59 5.37
C LEU A 365 23.56 15.78 6.68
N THR A 366 24.00 14.52 6.63
CA THR A 366 24.10 13.66 7.82
C THR A 366 25.06 14.20 8.88
N ARG A 367 26.14 14.87 8.47
CA ARG A 367 27.03 15.63 9.38
C ARG A 367 26.30 16.81 10.05
N GLN A 368 25.48 17.54 9.30
CA GLN A 368 24.67 18.64 9.86
C GLN A 368 23.64 18.13 10.88
N TRP A 369 23.06 16.96 10.63
CA TRP A 369 22.13 16.30 11.57
C TRP A 369 22.81 15.73 12.80
N ARG A 370 24.15 15.69 12.82
CA ARG A 370 24.99 15.14 13.90
C ARG A 370 24.74 13.65 14.12
N TRP A 371 24.46 12.90 13.06
CA TRP A 371 24.38 11.45 13.15
C TRP A 371 25.77 10.85 13.38
N ALA A 372 25.88 10.01 14.40
CA ALA A 372 27.08 9.22 14.65
C ALA A 372 27.20 8.06 13.64
N GLU A 373 28.40 7.49 13.53
CA GLU A 373 28.66 6.32 12.66
C GLU A 373 27.78 5.10 13.03
N GLY A 374 27.44 4.95 14.31
CA GLY A 374 26.50 3.93 14.77
C GLY A 374 25.11 4.08 14.16
N ASN A 375 24.61 5.32 13.98
CA ASN A 375 23.32 5.58 13.34
C ASN A 375 23.35 5.16 11.87
N LEU A 376 24.42 5.52 11.15
CA LEU A 376 24.58 5.17 9.74
C LEU A 376 24.66 3.65 9.55
N THR A 377 25.43 2.97 10.39
CA THR A 377 25.54 1.50 10.37
C THR A 377 24.19 0.83 10.63
N LEU A 378 23.41 1.36 11.56
CA LEU A 378 22.05 0.87 11.83
C LEU A 378 21.13 1.11 10.61
N LEU A 379 21.09 2.33 10.05
CA LEU A 379 20.21 2.65 8.93
C LEU A 379 20.58 1.86 7.65
N ASP A 380 21.87 1.66 7.38
CA ASP A 380 22.34 0.92 6.20
C ASP A 380 22.12 -0.59 6.28
N SER A 381 21.93 -1.12 7.50
CA SER A 381 21.55 -2.50 7.76
C SER A 381 20.02 -2.72 7.77
N ARG A 382 19.24 -1.74 7.30
CA ARG A 382 17.77 -1.83 7.20
C ARG A 382 17.24 -3.12 6.60
N GLU A 383 17.88 -3.60 5.52
CA GLU A 383 17.47 -4.83 4.82
C GLU A 383 17.54 -6.09 5.71
N SER A 384 18.35 -6.05 6.77
CA SER A 384 18.56 -7.13 7.74
C SER A 384 18.03 -6.79 9.14
N TRP A 385 17.21 -5.74 9.29
CA TRP A 385 16.61 -5.43 10.58
C TRP A 385 15.72 -6.57 11.05
N LYS A 386 15.91 -6.95 12.32
CA LYS A 386 15.14 -7.97 13.02
C LYS A 386 13.91 -7.38 13.70
N ILE A 387 13.10 -8.27 14.26
CA ILE A 387 11.72 -7.95 14.66
C ILE A 387 11.61 -6.79 15.64
N ASP A 388 12.43 -6.72 16.68
CA ASP A 388 12.36 -5.65 17.69
C ASP A 388 12.51 -4.28 17.04
N ARG A 389 13.51 -4.15 16.16
CA ARG A 389 13.75 -2.90 15.43
C ARG A 389 12.61 -2.59 14.47
N VAL A 390 12.08 -3.59 13.78
CA VAL A 390 10.97 -3.41 12.84
C VAL A 390 9.67 -3.00 13.57
N LEU A 391 9.42 -3.53 14.77
CA LEU A 391 8.27 -3.16 15.59
C LEU A 391 8.35 -1.72 16.07
N ASP A 392 9.51 -1.29 16.60
CA ASP A 392 9.74 0.10 17.00
C ASP A 392 9.51 1.05 15.83
N GLU A 393 10.09 0.71 14.68
CA GLU A 393 10.01 1.51 13.49
C GLU A 393 8.59 1.60 12.94
N ARG A 394 7.89 0.45 12.85
CA ARG A 394 6.46 0.40 12.48
C ARG A 394 5.64 1.29 13.38
N ASN A 395 5.85 1.24 14.70
CA ASN A 395 5.07 2.05 15.63
C ASN A 395 5.24 3.55 15.37
N ILE A 396 6.46 3.99 15.00
CA ILE A 396 6.71 5.38 14.60
C ILE A 396 5.95 5.71 13.31
N LEU A 397 6.03 4.86 12.28
CA LEU A 397 5.35 5.08 11.00
C LEU A 397 3.81 5.11 11.15
N VAL A 398 3.25 4.20 11.94
CA VAL A 398 1.82 4.15 12.23
C VAL A 398 1.35 5.41 12.94
N ARG A 399 2.11 5.88 13.93
CA ARG A 399 1.80 7.13 14.63
C ARG A 399 1.80 8.32 13.67
N GLU A 400 2.79 8.40 12.78
CA GLU A 400 2.88 9.48 11.80
C GLU A 400 1.71 9.47 10.81
N LEU A 401 1.40 8.32 10.20
CA LEU A 401 0.27 8.19 9.26
C LEU A 401 -1.06 8.53 9.95
N THR A 402 -1.25 8.07 11.19
CA THR A 402 -2.46 8.37 11.97
C THR A 402 -2.55 9.86 12.32
N HIS A 403 -1.41 10.49 12.66
CA HIS A 403 -1.34 11.91 12.97
C HIS A 403 -1.68 12.77 11.75
N SER A 404 -1.01 12.56 10.62
CA SER A 404 -1.28 13.31 9.39
C SER A 404 -2.71 13.07 8.87
N PHE A 405 -3.26 11.85 9.01
CA PHE A 405 -4.68 11.60 8.68
C PHE A 405 -5.63 12.47 9.52
N ARG A 406 -5.42 12.56 10.83
CA ARG A 406 -6.26 13.40 11.70
C ARG A 406 -6.15 14.87 11.33
N LEU A 407 -4.92 15.38 11.20
CA LEU A 407 -4.70 16.79 10.86
C LEU A 407 -5.34 17.17 9.52
N LEU A 408 -5.19 16.31 8.50
CA LEU A 408 -5.76 16.57 7.17
C LEU A 408 -7.29 16.41 7.16
N THR A 409 -7.84 15.53 7.99
CA THR A 409 -9.29 15.42 8.20
C THR A 409 -9.84 16.66 8.93
N ASP A 410 -9.11 17.19 9.91
CA ASP A 410 -9.50 18.41 10.64
C ASP A 410 -9.41 19.66 9.75
N PHE A 411 -8.37 19.75 8.92
CA PHE A 411 -8.26 20.77 7.87
C PHE A 411 -9.45 20.71 6.91
N ALA A 412 -9.75 19.52 6.38
CA ALA A 412 -10.91 19.28 5.52
C ALA A 412 -12.21 19.72 6.18
N ARG A 413 -12.46 19.39 7.45
CA ARG A 413 -13.67 19.84 8.18
C ARG A 413 -13.76 21.35 8.38
N THR A 414 -12.62 22.03 8.47
CA THR A 414 -12.56 23.47 8.72
C THR A 414 -12.80 24.28 7.44
N TYR A 415 -12.30 23.80 6.31
CA TYR A 415 -12.29 24.54 5.04
C TYR A 415 -13.17 23.94 3.93
N ALA A 416 -13.77 22.77 4.15
CA ALA A 416 -14.75 22.23 3.21
C ALA A 416 -16.07 22.99 3.31
N GLU A 417 -16.52 23.49 2.16
CA GLU A 417 -17.93 23.83 1.99
C GLU A 417 -18.75 22.53 2.04
N ALA A 418 -19.99 22.59 2.55
CA ALA A 418 -20.78 21.42 2.97
C ALA A 418 -21.04 20.35 1.88
N ASP A 419 -20.77 20.64 0.60
CA ASP A 419 -21.12 19.79 -0.55
C ASP A 419 -19.92 19.20 -1.33
N THR A 420 -18.65 19.50 -0.99
CA THR A 420 -17.51 19.07 -1.82
C THR A 420 -16.78 17.81 -1.32
N ILE A 421 -16.70 17.58 -0.01
CA ILE A 421 -16.00 16.40 0.54
C ILE A 421 -16.97 15.25 0.79
N ASN A 422 -16.80 14.17 0.04
CA ASN A 422 -17.61 12.95 0.20
C ASN A 422 -17.31 12.25 1.55
N PRO A 423 -18.23 12.26 2.54
CA PRO A 423 -18.01 11.62 3.84
C PRO A 423 -17.79 10.11 3.74
N ALA A 424 -18.25 9.48 2.65
CA ALA A 424 -18.02 8.07 2.38
C ALA A 424 -16.55 7.78 2.05
N GLU A 425 -15.86 8.67 1.33
CA GLU A 425 -14.42 8.54 1.02
C GLU A 425 -13.56 8.67 2.28
N LEU A 426 -13.88 9.66 3.13
CA LEU A 426 -13.26 9.81 4.46
C LEU A 426 -13.42 8.55 5.31
N SER A 427 -14.64 7.99 5.35
CA SER A 427 -14.93 6.78 6.11
C SER A 427 -14.18 5.57 5.56
N LEU A 428 -14.09 5.46 4.23
CA LEU A 428 -13.41 4.37 3.55
C LEU A 428 -11.88 4.43 3.75
N LEU A 429 -11.27 5.61 3.70
CA LEU A 429 -9.86 5.80 4.03
C LEU A 429 -9.58 5.44 5.49
N GLY A 430 -10.43 5.93 6.40
CA GLY A 430 -10.35 5.59 7.82
C GLY A 430 -10.39 4.07 8.00
N ARG A 431 -11.35 3.38 7.37
CA ARG A 431 -11.43 1.91 7.40
C ARG A 431 -10.17 1.25 6.88
N LYS A 432 -9.60 1.67 5.73
CA LYS A 432 -8.35 1.10 5.20
C LYS A 432 -7.18 1.29 6.16
N LEU A 433 -7.06 2.47 6.77
CA LEU A 433 -5.99 2.77 7.71
C LEU A 433 -6.12 1.94 8.98
N TYR A 434 -7.33 1.79 9.54
CA TYR A 434 -7.57 0.95 10.71
C TYR A 434 -7.39 -0.54 10.39
N THR A 435 -7.89 -1.04 9.25
CA THR A 435 -7.69 -2.45 8.86
C THR A 435 -6.21 -2.79 8.67
N ALA A 436 -5.40 -1.88 8.15
CA ALA A 436 -3.97 -2.12 7.99
C ALA A 436 -3.16 -1.95 9.30
N LEU A 437 -3.47 -0.94 10.12
CA LEU A 437 -2.56 -0.49 11.18
C LEU A 437 -3.03 -0.81 12.61
N GLU A 438 -4.35 -0.92 12.83
CA GLU A 438 -4.96 -1.09 14.16
C GLU A 438 -4.64 -2.48 14.75
N LYS A 439 -4.19 -2.49 16.01
CA LYS A 439 -4.01 -3.70 16.81
C LYS A 439 -5.28 -3.97 17.62
N ARG A 440 -5.84 -5.17 17.48
CA ARG A 440 -7.06 -5.61 18.20
C ARG A 440 -6.89 -7.07 18.66
N PRO A 441 -7.52 -7.47 19.79
CA PRO A 441 -7.50 -8.88 20.22
C PRO A 441 -7.97 -9.82 19.11
N GLY A 442 -7.23 -10.91 18.87
CA GLY A 442 -7.51 -11.89 17.83
C GLY A 442 -7.16 -11.45 16.41
N LYS A 443 -6.86 -10.17 16.14
CA LYS A 443 -6.43 -9.74 14.81
C LYS A 443 -4.95 -10.02 14.62
N VAL A 444 -4.61 -10.74 13.55
CA VAL A 444 -3.23 -10.93 13.12
C VAL A 444 -2.76 -9.66 12.40
N ASP A 445 -1.92 -8.88 13.07
CA ASP A 445 -1.37 -7.64 12.54
C ASP A 445 -0.18 -7.88 11.61
N SER A 446 -0.13 -7.11 10.51
CA SER A 446 1.05 -7.03 9.64
C SER A 446 2.07 -6.05 10.23
N ILE A 447 3.28 -6.55 10.49
CA ILE A 447 4.33 -5.78 11.16
C ILE A 447 5.37 -5.20 10.20
N ASN A 448 5.47 -5.73 8.98
CA ASN A 448 6.51 -5.38 8.03
C ASN A 448 5.94 -4.88 6.69
N PRO A 449 5.50 -3.61 6.60
CA PRO A 449 5.07 -2.98 5.35
C PRO A 449 6.27 -2.64 4.44
N GLY A 450 7.21 -3.58 4.26
CA GLY A 450 8.45 -3.38 3.51
C GLY A 450 9.54 -2.60 4.26
N ILE A 451 9.58 -2.70 5.59
CA ILE A 451 10.64 -2.09 6.42
C ILE A 451 11.94 -2.87 6.24
N SER A 452 11.91 -4.20 6.43
CA SER A 452 13.06 -5.11 6.30
C SER A 452 12.80 -6.16 5.22
N LEU A 453 13.85 -6.71 4.60
CA LEU A 453 13.73 -7.80 3.63
C LEU A 453 13.71 -9.17 4.30
N ASN A 454 14.27 -9.30 5.49
CA ASN A 454 14.35 -10.56 6.20
C ASN A 454 14.05 -10.39 7.69
N LEU A 455 12.93 -10.95 8.12
CA LEU A 455 12.51 -11.06 9.52
C LEU A 455 12.68 -12.46 10.11
N GLU A 456 13.17 -13.43 9.33
CA GLU A 456 13.32 -14.81 9.78
C GLU A 456 14.30 -14.86 10.95
N GLU A 457 13.86 -15.44 12.06
CA GLU A 457 14.70 -15.66 13.23
C GLU A 457 15.25 -17.09 13.22
N GLU A 458 16.51 -17.25 13.59
CA GLU A 458 17.16 -18.56 13.61
C GLU A 458 16.60 -19.45 14.72
N GLN A 459 16.27 -18.85 15.87
CA GLN A 459 15.77 -19.56 17.03
C GLN A 459 14.69 -18.76 17.75
N LEU A 460 13.63 -19.45 18.14
CA LEU A 460 12.50 -18.92 18.88
C LEU A 460 12.15 -19.87 20.03
N SER A 461 11.63 -19.32 21.12
CA SER A 461 11.06 -20.10 22.22
C SER A 461 9.62 -19.71 22.46
N MET A 462 8.75 -20.71 22.52
CA MET A 462 7.32 -20.55 22.79
C MET A 462 7.00 -21.16 24.16
N HIS A 463 6.38 -20.37 25.01
CA HIS A 463 6.01 -20.78 26.36
C HIS A 463 4.49 -20.86 26.48
N HIS A 464 4.02 -21.93 27.10
CA HIS A 464 2.62 -22.10 27.50
C HIS A 464 2.55 -22.01 29.03
N SER A 465 2.03 -20.89 29.54
CA SER A 465 1.97 -20.64 30.99
C SER A 465 0.67 -19.95 31.42
N ILE A 466 0.39 -20.00 32.72
CA ILE A 466 -0.81 -19.42 33.31
C ILE A 466 -0.63 -17.90 33.41
N THR A 467 -1.60 -17.16 32.87
CA THR A 467 -1.71 -15.69 32.96
C THR A 467 -2.48 -15.28 34.22
N ALA A 468 -2.38 -14.00 34.59
CA ALA A 468 -3.16 -13.43 35.69
C ALA A 468 -4.67 -13.66 35.45
N GLY A 469 -5.30 -14.49 36.30
CA GLY A 469 -6.71 -14.89 36.17
C GLY A 469 -6.96 -16.37 35.81
N ASP A 470 -5.98 -17.25 36.04
CA ASP A 470 -6.11 -18.73 35.91
C ASP A 470 -6.37 -19.23 34.47
N LYS A 471 -6.09 -18.38 33.48
CA LYS A 471 -6.16 -18.72 32.04
C LYS A 471 -4.78 -19.00 31.50
N CYS A 472 -4.62 -20.06 30.72
CA CYS A 472 -3.36 -20.30 30.01
C CYS A 472 -3.21 -19.36 28.80
N GLY A 473 -1.98 -18.99 28.49
CA GLY A 473 -1.62 -18.19 27.33
C GLY A 473 -0.30 -18.64 26.71
N TRP A 474 -0.08 -18.17 25.49
CA TRP A 474 1.12 -18.42 24.70
C TRP A 474 2.00 -17.17 24.65
N PHE A 475 3.29 -17.36 24.85
CA PHE A 475 4.28 -16.30 24.89
C PHE A 475 5.44 -16.64 23.96
N LEU A 476 5.85 -15.70 23.12
CA LEU A 476 6.95 -15.86 22.18
C LEU A 476 8.14 -15.02 22.59
N TYR A 477 9.31 -15.65 22.60
CA TYR A 477 10.60 -15.01 22.89
C TYR A 477 11.59 -15.23 21.75
N LEU A 478 12.51 -14.28 21.60
CA LEU A 478 13.65 -14.39 20.69
C LEU A 478 14.73 -15.28 21.29
N GLY A 479 15.26 -16.19 20.47
CA GLY A 479 16.30 -17.12 20.89
C GLY A 479 15.80 -18.19 21.87
N GLU A 480 16.75 -18.79 22.58
CA GLU A 480 16.49 -19.79 23.60
C GLU A 480 16.30 -19.13 24.96
N VAL A 481 15.04 -18.92 25.35
CA VAL A 481 14.68 -18.39 26.67
C VAL A 481 14.09 -19.53 27.50
N ASN A 482 14.77 -19.90 28.57
CA ASN A 482 14.27 -20.90 29.52
C ASN A 482 13.24 -20.29 30.49
N ILE A 483 12.66 -21.12 31.36
CA ILE A 483 11.57 -20.71 32.27
C ILE A 483 12.02 -19.61 33.26
N ASP A 484 13.24 -19.68 33.77
CA ASP A 484 13.77 -18.68 34.72
C ASP A 484 14.01 -17.33 34.03
N GLN A 485 14.58 -17.37 32.82
CA GLN A 485 14.82 -16.17 32.01
C GLN A 485 13.51 -15.52 31.56
N ALA A 486 12.46 -16.31 31.29
CA ALA A 486 11.14 -15.80 30.92
C ALA A 486 10.47 -14.95 32.02
N GLN A 487 10.96 -15.00 33.26
CA GLN A 487 10.48 -14.13 34.34
C GLN A 487 10.98 -12.68 34.23
N VAL A 488 12.10 -12.47 33.53
CA VAL A 488 12.78 -11.18 33.43
C VAL A 488 12.69 -10.60 32.01
N ILE A 489 12.70 -11.48 31.00
CA ILE A 489 12.63 -11.08 29.59
C ILE A 489 11.17 -10.81 29.22
N THR A 490 10.93 -9.73 28.49
CA THR A 490 9.59 -9.42 27.97
C THR A 490 9.34 -10.22 26.68
N PRO A 491 8.19 -10.90 26.55
CA PRO A 491 7.82 -11.60 25.32
C PRO A 491 7.56 -10.61 24.18
N ILE A 492 7.92 -10.98 22.95
CA ILE A 492 7.64 -10.19 21.74
C ILE A 492 6.14 -10.15 21.47
N LYS A 493 5.47 -11.29 21.70
CA LYS A 493 4.04 -11.45 21.50
C LYS A 493 3.45 -12.38 22.54
N THR A 494 2.26 -12.01 23.01
CA THR A 494 1.44 -12.79 23.92
C THR A 494 0.06 -12.94 23.33
N THR A 495 -0.45 -14.17 23.26
CA THR A 495 -1.77 -14.49 22.72
C THR A 495 -2.44 -15.56 23.59
N PRO A 496 -3.78 -15.61 23.65
CA PRO A 496 -4.48 -16.71 24.30
C PRO A 496 -4.44 -18.02 23.47
N ALA A 497 -4.18 -17.91 22.16
CA ALA A 497 -4.34 -18.98 21.18
C ALA A 497 -3.01 -19.30 20.47
N LEU A 498 -2.70 -20.59 20.25
CA LEU A 498 -1.47 -20.98 19.56
C LEU A 498 -1.54 -20.66 18.07
N VAL A 499 -2.68 -20.88 17.43
CA VAL A 499 -2.89 -20.58 16.00
C VAL A 499 -2.73 -19.09 15.74
N GLU A 500 -3.17 -18.22 16.64
CA GLU A 500 -2.93 -16.78 16.53
C GLU A 500 -1.43 -16.47 16.50
N LEU A 501 -0.67 -17.09 17.40
CA LEU A 501 0.78 -16.89 17.48
C LEU A 501 1.49 -17.42 16.23
N LEU A 502 1.20 -18.65 15.82
CA LEU A 502 1.82 -19.28 14.65
C LEU A 502 1.44 -18.57 13.35
N THR A 503 0.17 -18.18 13.22
CA THR A 503 -0.30 -17.42 12.04
C THR A 503 0.40 -16.07 11.96
N TRP A 504 0.56 -15.37 13.09
CA TRP A 504 1.29 -14.12 13.14
C TRP A 504 2.76 -14.29 12.78
N CYS A 505 3.43 -15.33 13.29
CA CYS A 505 4.81 -15.63 12.94
C CYS A 505 4.98 -15.97 11.44
N HIS A 506 4.07 -16.75 10.88
CA HIS A 506 4.10 -17.19 9.48
C HIS A 506 3.83 -16.04 8.51
N ILE A 507 2.76 -15.25 8.73
CA ILE A 507 2.39 -14.11 7.87
C ILE A 507 3.47 -13.04 7.88
N ASN A 508 4.11 -12.79 9.02
CA ASN A 508 5.16 -11.79 9.14
C ASN A 508 6.56 -12.30 8.74
N GLY A 509 6.69 -13.56 8.32
CA GLY A 509 7.96 -14.14 7.87
C GLY A 509 9.00 -14.30 8.99
N ILE A 510 8.55 -14.45 10.24
CA ILE A 510 9.41 -14.62 11.42
C ILE A 510 9.90 -16.07 11.52
N ILE A 511 9.03 -17.01 11.15
CA ILE A 511 9.36 -18.44 11.05
C ILE A 511 9.57 -18.77 9.57
N GLY A 512 10.72 -19.33 9.25
CA GLY A 512 11.00 -19.94 7.95
C GLY A 512 11.39 -21.41 8.08
N HIS A 513 12.06 -21.94 7.06
CA HIS A 513 12.41 -23.36 7.00
C HIS A 513 13.56 -23.74 7.93
N SER A 514 14.42 -22.79 8.30
CA SER A 514 15.59 -23.03 9.17
C SER A 514 15.36 -22.61 10.62
N THR A 515 14.25 -21.95 10.93
CA THR A 515 13.91 -21.52 12.29
C THR A 515 13.73 -22.70 13.24
N ARG A 516 14.49 -22.71 14.33
CA ARG A 516 14.38 -23.70 15.42
C ARG A 516 13.42 -23.19 16.49
N ILE A 517 12.40 -23.98 16.81
CA ILE A 517 11.40 -23.62 17.81
C ILE A 517 11.53 -24.54 19.03
N SER A 518 11.80 -23.95 20.18
CA SER A 518 11.78 -24.62 21.48
C SER A 518 10.43 -24.40 22.16
N LEU A 519 9.85 -25.46 22.73
CA LEU A 519 8.59 -25.41 23.47
C LEU A 519 8.86 -25.54 24.97
N TYR A 520 8.24 -24.65 25.75
CA TYR A 520 8.31 -24.65 27.21
C TYR A 520 6.88 -24.59 27.81
N PRO A 521 6.67 -25.18 29.00
CA PRO A 521 7.58 -26.06 29.74
C PRO A 521 7.82 -27.41 29.02
N GLU A 522 8.74 -28.25 29.50
CA GLU A 522 9.05 -29.55 28.86
C GLU A 522 7.81 -30.46 28.68
N ASN A 523 6.83 -30.33 29.58
CA ASN A 523 5.53 -30.99 29.53
C ASN A 523 4.45 -30.16 28.80
N CYS A 524 4.85 -29.37 27.80
CA CYS A 524 3.93 -28.61 26.96
C CYS A 524 2.82 -29.52 26.39
N PRO A 525 1.54 -29.10 26.42
CA PRO A 525 0.44 -29.89 25.88
C PRO A 525 0.60 -30.19 24.38
N VAL A 526 1.28 -29.31 23.64
CA VAL A 526 1.48 -29.44 22.20
C VAL A 526 2.80 -30.16 21.91
N SER A 527 2.73 -31.22 21.12
CA SER A 527 3.93 -31.96 20.69
C SER A 527 4.66 -31.28 19.53
N LYS A 528 5.95 -31.58 19.33
CA LYS A 528 6.72 -31.08 18.16
C LYS A 528 6.12 -31.51 16.82
N ASN A 529 5.56 -32.72 16.74
CA ASN A 529 4.90 -33.22 15.53
C ASN A 529 3.59 -32.49 15.22
N GLU A 530 2.82 -32.20 16.27
CA GLU A 530 1.59 -31.39 16.16
C GLU A 530 1.92 -29.97 15.72
N LEU A 531 2.93 -29.33 16.32
CA LEU A 531 3.43 -28.01 15.93
C LEU A 531 3.82 -27.97 14.44
N SER A 532 4.57 -28.96 13.97
CA SER A 532 4.97 -29.07 12.55
C SER A 532 3.76 -29.21 11.63
N SER A 533 2.76 -30.00 12.04
CA SER A 533 1.52 -30.18 11.28
C SER A 533 0.68 -28.89 11.21
N LEU A 534 0.61 -28.13 12.32
CA LEU A 534 -0.03 -26.81 12.37
C LEU A 534 0.64 -25.82 11.41
N LEU A 535 1.98 -25.73 11.45
CA LEU A 535 2.74 -24.86 10.54
C LEU A 535 2.54 -25.27 9.08
N HIS A 536 2.50 -26.58 8.79
CA HIS A 536 2.22 -27.06 7.44
C HIS A 536 0.83 -26.65 6.95
N ALA A 537 -0.20 -26.79 7.79
CA ALA A 537 -1.56 -26.34 7.47
C ALA A 537 -1.61 -24.82 7.21
N LEU A 538 -0.97 -24.02 8.06
CA LEU A 538 -0.88 -22.56 7.89
C LEU A 538 -0.15 -22.17 6.61
N SER A 539 0.91 -22.90 6.22
CA SER A 539 1.61 -22.66 4.96
C SER A 539 0.74 -22.93 3.73
N GLY A 540 -0.19 -23.88 3.83
CA GLY A 540 -1.19 -24.16 2.78
C GLY A 540 -2.30 -23.10 2.71
N ILE A 541 -2.70 -22.55 3.86
CA ILE A 541 -3.72 -21.49 3.94
C ILE A 541 -3.16 -20.14 3.44
N TYR A 542 -1.92 -19.81 3.83
CA TYR A 542 -1.22 -18.59 3.42
C TYR A 542 0.11 -18.92 2.72
N PRO A 543 0.10 -19.25 1.42
CA PRO A 543 1.32 -19.50 0.67
C PRO A 543 2.26 -18.29 0.75
N ARG A 544 3.51 -18.53 1.18
CA ARG A 544 4.55 -17.50 1.39
C ARG A 544 4.18 -16.37 2.38
N GLY A 545 3.21 -16.62 3.27
CA GLY A 545 2.79 -15.62 4.27
C GLY A 545 2.01 -14.44 3.68
N VAL A 546 1.60 -14.50 2.41
CA VAL A 546 0.90 -13.39 1.76
C VAL A 546 -0.59 -13.41 2.12
N VAL A 547 -1.06 -12.32 2.72
CA VAL A 547 -2.49 -12.05 2.88
C VAL A 547 -2.96 -11.27 1.66
N ALA A 548 -4.08 -11.69 1.06
CA ALA A 548 -4.67 -10.99 -0.07
C ALA A 548 -5.08 -9.56 0.34
N SER A 549 -4.60 -8.54 -0.39
CA SER A 549 -5.05 -7.17 -0.20
C SER A 549 -6.51 -7.04 -0.62
N ALA A 550 -7.34 -6.40 0.21
CA ALA A 550 -8.74 -6.19 -0.11
C ALA A 550 -8.90 -5.04 -1.10
N PRO A 551 -9.68 -5.23 -2.19
CA PRO A 551 -10.10 -4.12 -3.05
C PRO A 551 -10.82 -3.05 -2.23
N ILE A 552 -10.59 -1.79 -2.59
CA ILE A 552 -11.09 -0.65 -1.82
C ILE A 552 -12.62 -0.63 -1.76
N GLU A 553 -13.27 -1.13 -2.81
CA GLU A 553 -14.72 -1.22 -2.95
C GLU A 553 -15.32 -2.10 -1.85
N LYS A 554 -14.60 -3.14 -1.40
CA LYS A 554 -15.07 -4.04 -0.33
C LYS A 554 -15.04 -3.39 1.05
N LEU A 555 -14.28 -2.32 1.24
CA LEU A 555 -14.26 -1.57 2.49
C LEU A 555 -15.51 -0.68 2.66
N SER A 556 -16.30 -0.50 1.60
CA SER A 556 -17.55 0.27 1.66
C SER A 556 -18.66 -0.46 2.43
N SER A 557 -18.68 -1.81 2.39
CA SER A 557 -19.66 -2.66 3.06
C SER A 557 -19.12 -3.25 4.37
N GLN A 558 -20.00 -3.90 5.15
CA GLN A 558 -19.59 -4.61 6.36
C GLN A 558 -18.69 -5.82 6.02
N PRO A 559 -17.75 -6.18 6.92
CA PRO A 559 -16.89 -7.33 6.69
C PRO A 559 -17.69 -8.63 6.75
N TYR A 560 -17.30 -9.58 5.89
CA TYR A 560 -17.84 -10.94 5.85
C TYR A 560 -16.71 -11.95 5.67
N ALA A 561 -16.95 -13.22 6.00
CA ALA A 561 -15.94 -14.27 5.89
C ALA A 561 -15.70 -14.67 4.43
N LEU A 562 -14.43 -14.77 4.01
CA LEU A 562 -14.00 -15.36 2.73
C LEU A 562 -13.53 -16.81 2.90
N ALA A 563 -12.92 -17.11 4.05
CA ALA A 563 -12.49 -18.44 4.43
C ALA A 563 -12.59 -18.61 5.95
N CYS A 564 -12.91 -19.82 6.41
CA CYS A 564 -12.95 -20.20 7.80
C CYS A 564 -12.16 -21.50 8.00
N ASN A 565 -11.05 -21.43 8.74
CA ASN A 565 -10.23 -22.59 9.08
C ASN A 565 -10.38 -22.88 10.58
N LEU A 566 -10.75 -24.11 10.91
CA LEU A 566 -11.02 -24.54 12.28
C LEU A 566 -9.88 -25.44 12.74
N PHE A 567 -9.20 -25.07 13.82
CA PHE A 567 -8.19 -25.93 14.44
C PHE A 567 -8.75 -26.49 15.74
N ILE A 568 -8.86 -27.81 15.81
CA ILE A 568 -9.64 -28.51 16.83
C ILE A 568 -8.69 -29.24 17.78
N ASN A 569 -8.95 -29.09 19.08
CA ASN A 569 -8.27 -29.77 20.18
C ASN A 569 -6.74 -29.65 20.18
N ILE A 570 -6.21 -28.46 19.91
CA ILE A 570 -4.77 -28.22 19.93
C ILE A 570 -4.20 -28.58 21.31
N GLY A 571 -3.17 -29.44 21.31
CA GLY A 571 -2.49 -29.90 22.53
C GLY A 571 -3.36 -30.73 23.46
N THR A 572 -4.55 -31.15 23.02
CA THR A 572 -5.51 -31.86 23.86
C THR A 572 -5.96 -33.14 23.16
N ASP A 573 -5.66 -34.31 23.73
CA ASP A 573 -6.23 -35.58 23.28
C ASP A 573 -7.50 -35.86 24.10
N PRO A 574 -8.72 -35.77 23.50
CA PRO A 574 -9.96 -36.00 24.23
C PRO A 574 -10.06 -37.42 24.83
N MET A 575 -9.24 -38.36 24.34
CA MET A 575 -9.18 -39.73 24.81
C MET A 575 -7.87 -40.06 25.54
N ALA A 576 -7.14 -39.06 26.05
CA ALA A 576 -5.84 -39.22 26.71
C ALA A 576 -5.86 -40.29 27.80
N HIS A 577 -6.95 -40.40 28.57
CA HIS A 577 -7.11 -41.38 29.64
C HIS A 577 -7.07 -42.85 29.15
N LEU A 578 -7.49 -43.11 27.91
CA LEU A 578 -7.44 -44.43 27.28
C LEU A 578 -6.13 -44.65 26.51
N SER A 579 -5.69 -43.62 25.76
CA SER A 579 -4.44 -43.62 25.00
C SER A 579 -3.23 -43.93 25.90
N ARG A 580 -3.19 -43.38 27.12
CA ARG A 580 -2.12 -43.63 28.11
C ARG A 580 -2.01 -45.10 28.57
N VAL A 581 -3.09 -45.87 28.46
CA VAL A 581 -3.14 -47.29 28.85
C VAL A 581 -3.11 -48.20 27.61
N GLY A 582 -2.82 -47.64 26.42
CA GLY A 582 -2.75 -48.39 25.16
C GLY A 582 -4.09 -48.94 24.68
N LYS A 583 -5.22 -48.44 25.21
CA LYS A 583 -6.56 -48.90 24.85
C LYS A 583 -7.18 -48.00 23.80
N GLN A 584 -7.80 -48.60 22.78
CA GLN A 584 -8.64 -47.89 21.82
C GLN A 584 -10.07 -48.41 21.95
N LEU A 585 -11.03 -47.51 22.14
CA LEU A 585 -12.45 -47.85 22.10
C LEU A 585 -12.84 -48.28 20.68
N THR A 586 -13.27 -49.52 20.53
CA THR A 586 -13.99 -50.00 19.34
C THR A 586 -15.49 -49.83 19.62
N SER A 587 -16.17 -49.00 18.82
CA SER A 587 -17.62 -48.78 18.95
C SER A 587 -18.24 -48.73 17.56
N ASN A 588 -19.49 -49.21 17.47
CA ASN A 588 -20.32 -49.04 16.28
C ASN A 588 -20.76 -47.57 16.10
N ARG A 589 -20.78 -46.77 17.18
CA ARG A 589 -21.08 -45.33 17.16
C ARG A 589 -19.79 -44.55 16.98
N SER A 590 -19.49 -44.21 15.73
CA SER A 590 -18.22 -43.60 15.32
C SER A 590 -18.26 -42.09 15.09
N ASP A 591 -19.43 -41.44 15.26
CA ASP A 591 -19.55 -39.98 15.11
C ASP A 591 -18.73 -39.25 16.18
N PRO A 592 -17.74 -38.41 15.80
CA PRO A 592 -16.99 -37.58 16.74
C PRO A 592 -17.81 -36.67 17.64
N LEU A 593 -19.03 -36.29 17.27
CA LEU A 593 -19.89 -35.43 18.10
C LEU A 593 -20.70 -36.19 19.16
N SER A 594 -20.82 -37.51 19.02
CA SER A 594 -21.51 -38.40 19.97
C SER A 594 -20.81 -39.77 19.94
N PHE A 595 -19.59 -39.84 20.49
CA PHE A 595 -18.70 -40.97 20.31
C PHE A 595 -18.85 -42.04 21.39
N GLY A 596 -18.88 -43.31 20.95
CA GLY A 596 -18.87 -44.47 21.85
C GLY A 596 -20.16 -44.63 22.66
N ALA A 597 -20.11 -45.57 23.61
CA ALA A 597 -21.26 -45.86 24.50
C ALA A 597 -21.52 -44.75 25.54
N ALA A 598 -20.54 -43.88 25.77
CA ALA A 598 -20.66 -42.75 26.68
C ALA A 598 -21.18 -41.47 26.01
N HIS A 599 -21.47 -41.53 24.70
CA HIS A 599 -21.98 -40.39 23.92
C HIS A 599 -21.16 -39.10 24.16
N ALA A 600 -19.83 -39.23 24.20
CA ALA A 600 -18.97 -38.08 24.48
C ALA A 600 -18.68 -37.31 23.19
N SER A 601 -18.75 -35.97 23.24
CA SER A 601 -18.19 -35.14 22.18
C SER A 601 -16.67 -35.22 22.23
N LEU A 602 -16.04 -35.53 21.10
CA LEU A 602 -14.59 -35.49 20.93
C LEU A 602 -14.09 -34.08 20.58
N VAL A 603 -14.93 -33.05 20.63
CA VAL A 603 -14.56 -31.65 20.34
C VAL A 603 -14.59 -30.86 21.64
N GLU A 604 -13.42 -30.49 22.16
CA GLU A 604 -13.24 -29.79 23.44
C GLU A 604 -12.84 -28.32 23.27
N GLY A 605 -12.08 -28.02 22.21
CA GLY A 605 -11.57 -26.68 21.93
C GLY A 605 -11.46 -26.40 20.43
N ILE A 606 -11.78 -25.17 20.03
CA ILE A 606 -11.68 -24.69 18.66
C ILE A 606 -10.97 -23.34 18.63
N GLU A 607 -9.86 -23.28 17.92
CA GLU A 607 -9.28 -22.01 17.45
C GLU A 607 -9.74 -21.78 16.01
N GLN A 608 -10.59 -20.76 15.83
CA GLN A 608 -11.23 -20.42 14.55
C GLN A 608 -10.47 -19.27 13.89
N LEU A 609 -9.85 -19.54 12.75
CA LEU A 609 -9.09 -18.60 11.92
C LEU A 609 -9.94 -18.16 10.71
N ILE A 610 -10.18 -16.86 10.58
CA ILE A 610 -11.08 -16.28 9.57
C ILE A 610 -10.33 -15.25 8.74
N SER A 611 -10.39 -15.41 7.42
CA SER A 611 -9.98 -14.36 6.46
C SER A 611 -11.21 -13.59 6.03
N THR A 612 -11.20 -12.27 6.17
CA THR A 612 -12.36 -11.40 5.92
C THR A 612 -12.30 -10.69 4.56
N SER A 613 -13.44 -10.17 4.10
CA SER A 613 -13.55 -9.36 2.88
C SER A 613 -12.77 -8.04 2.93
N TRP A 614 -12.42 -7.57 4.13
CA TRP A 614 -11.57 -6.40 4.38
C TRP A 614 -10.07 -6.73 4.36
N GLY A 615 -9.70 -7.99 4.12
CA GLY A 615 -8.30 -8.42 4.11
C GLY A 615 -7.71 -8.63 5.50
N GLU A 616 -8.55 -8.64 6.55
CA GLU A 616 -8.12 -8.96 7.90
C GLU A 616 -8.12 -10.47 8.14
N THR A 617 -7.11 -10.92 8.89
CA THR A 617 -7.04 -12.28 9.44
C THR A 617 -7.35 -12.23 10.92
N LEU A 618 -8.39 -12.92 11.35
CA LEU A 618 -8.91 -12.92 12.71
C LEU A 618 -8.86 -14.33 13.31
N VAL A 619 -8.53 -14.44 14.60
CA VAL A 619 -8.50 -15.68 15.37
C VAL A 619 -9.40 -15.53 16.58
N PHE A 620 -10.27 -16.52 16.78
CA PHE A 620 -11.18 -16.61 17.91
C PHE A 620 -11.00 -17.95 18.61
N THR A 621 -11.13 -17.98 19.93
CA THR A 621 -11.04 -19.22 20.70
C THR A 621 -12.39 -19.57 21.32
N TYR A 622 -12.74 -20.85 21.23
CA TYR A 622 -13.96 -21.40 21.80
C TYR A 622 -13.63 -22.68 22.54
N THR A 623 -13.94 -22.71 23.84
CA THR A 623 -13.69 -23.86 24.71
C THR A 623 -14.96 -24.22 25.48
N GLY A 624 -14.99 -25.45 25.99
CA GLY A 624 -16.09 -25.98 26.80
C GLY A 624 -17.25 -26.55 25.99
N GLU A 625 -18.28 -27.03 26.69
CA GLU A 625 -19.39 -27.85 26.13
C GLU A 625 -20.09 -27.20 24.92
N ASN A 626 -20.28 -25.88 24.95
CA ASN A 626 -20.94 -25.13 23.88
C ASN A 626 -19.97 -24.44 22.91
N GLY A 627 -18.67 -24.73 22.97
CA GLY A 627 -17.64 -24.07 22.16
C GLY A 627 -17.89 -24.25 20.65
N LEU A 628 -18.21 -25.48 20.23
CA LEU A 628 -18.55 -25.81 18.84
C LEU A 628 -19.75 -24.99 18.33
N LEU A 629 -20.83 -24.95 19.11
CA LEU A 629 -22.07 -24.25 18.74
C LEU A 629 -21.86 -22.74 18.67
N LYS A 630 -21.10 -22.16 19.60
CA LYS A 630 -20.73 -20.74 19.59
C LYS A 630 -19.90 -20.38 18.37
N SER A 631 -18.91 -21.21 18.03
CA SER A 631 -18.07 -21.05 16.83
C SER A 631 -18.90 -21.11 15.54
N LEU A 632 -19.85 -22.04 15.46
CA LEU A 632 -20.76 -22.18 14.33
C LEU A 632 -21.70 -20.97 14.20
N CYS A 633 -22.33 -20.54 15.30
CA CYS A 633 -23.20 -19.35 15.29
C CYS A 633 -22.42 -18.08 14.89
N HIS A 634 -21.16 -17.96 15.33
CA HIS A 634 -20.29 -16.86 14.92
C HIS A 634 -19.99 -16.89 13.42
N TYR A 635 -19.63 -18.07 12.88
CA TYR A 635 -19.41 -18.25 11.45
C TYR A 635 -20.66 -17.91 10.63
N LEU A 636 -21.83 -18.42 11.00
CA LEU A 636 -23.10 -18.12 10.33
C LEU A 636 -23.43 -16.61 10.35
N ARG A 637 -23.13 -15.90 11.44
CA ARG A 637 -23.30 -14.44 11.51
C ARG A 637 -22.46 -13.71 10.46
N LEU A 638 -21.22 -14.16 10.21
CA LEU A 638 -20.35 -13.56 9.20
C LEU A 638 -20.83 -13.81 7.76
N LEU A 639 -21.72 -14.78 7.55
CA LEU A 639 -22.33 -15.04 6.24
C LEU A 639 -23.46 -14.07 5.91
N LEU A 640 -24.10 -13.44 6.90
CA LEU A 640 -25.22 -12.51 6.69
C LEU A 640 -24.84 -11.33 5.79
N ASN A 641 -23.57 -10.91 5.86
CA ASN A 641 -23.01 -9.80 5.12
C ASN A 641 -22.36 -10.23 3.79
N ALA A 642 -22.33 -11.53 3.49
CA ALA A 642 -21.71 -12.03 2.27
C ALA A 642 -22.63 -11.81 1.05
N PRO A 643 -22.08 -11.57 -0.15
CA PRO A 643 -22.86 -11.54 -1.38
C PRO A 643 -23.67 -12.83 -1.56
N THR A 644 -24.87 -12.70 -2.11
CA THR A 644 -25.76 -13.84 -2.37
C THR A 644 -25.08 -14.88 -3.26
N GLY A 645 -25.06 -16.14 -2.81
CA GLY A 645 -24.49 -17.27 -3.56
C GLY A 645 -23.01 -17.55 -3.28
N THR A 646 -22.30 -16.72 -2.50
CA THR A 646 -20.92 -17.02 -2.08
C THR A 646 -20.89 -17.62 -0.67
N LEU A 647 -20.69 -18.93 -0.58
CA LEU A 647 -20.37 -19.60 0.68
C LEU A 647 -18.83 -19.66 0.84
N PRO A 648 -18.26 -19.13 1.92
CA PRO A 648 -16.82 -19.18 2.14
C PRO A 648 -16.37 -20.60 2.43
N ARG A 649 -15.17 -20.92 1.95
CA ARG A 649 -14.55 -22.23 2.15
C ARG A 649 -14.34 -22.49 3.64
N VAL A 650 -14.88 -23.60 4.13
CA VAL A 650 -14.60 -24.12 5.46
C VAL A 650 -13.59 -25.25 5.35
N SER A 651 -12.53 -25.21 6.16
CA SER A 651 -11.60 -26.33 6.33
C SER A 651 -11.42 -26.60 7.81
N ALA A 652 -11.35 -27.87 8.22
CA ALA A 652 -11.05 -28.23 9.60
C ALA A 652 -9.75 -29.03 9.71
N HIS A 653 -9.04 -28.81 10.82
CA HIS A 653 -7.73 -29.38 11.10
C HIS A 653 -7.70 -29.88 12.54
N SER A 654 -7.18 -31.09 12.75
CA SER A 654 -6.94 -31.69 14.05
C SER A 654 -5.68 -32.53 13.92
N PHE A 655 -4.82 -32.53 14.95
CA PHE A 655 -3.53 -33.22 14.92
C PHE A 655 -3.14 -33.89 16.24
N SER A 656 -3.92 -33.69 17.32
CA SER A 656 -3.57 -34.10 18.68
C SER A 656 -3.80 -35.59 18.97
N SER A 657 -4.62 -36.29 18.17
CA SER A 657 -5.03 -37.68 18.43
C SER A 657 -5.04 -38.57 17.19
N VAL A 658 -5.12 -39.89 17.39
CA VAL A 658 -5.26 -40.88 16.31
C VAL A 658 -6.56 -40.68 15.51
N ARG A 659 -7.61 -40.13 16.14
CA ARG A 659 -8.93 -39.89 15.52
C ARG A 659 -9.06 -38.51 14.89
N SER A 660 -7.99 -37.73 14.88
CA SER A 660 -7.98 -36.35 14.39
C SER A 660 -8.61 -36.16 13.02
N LYS A 661 -8.32 -37.05 12.05
CA LYS A 661 -8.90 -36.96 10.70
C LYS A 661 -10.42 -37.08 10.70
N GLY A 662 -10.98 -37.94 11.56
CA GLY A 662 -12.43 -38.11 11.70
C GLY A 662 -13.07 -36.89 12.34
N ILE A 663 -12.48 -36.38 13.42
CA ILE A 663 -12.95 -35.17 14.12
C ILE A 663 -12.99 -33.98 13.16
N ALA A 664 -11.88 -33.72 12.46
CA ALA A 664 -11.78 -32.61 11.51
C ALA A 664 -12.86 -32.71 10.42
N ARG A 665 -12.94 -33.87 9.73
CA ARG A 665 -13.93 -34.07 8.66
C ARG A 665 -15.36 -33.86 9.14
N ARG A 666 -15.71 -34.40 10.31
CA ARG A 666 -17.07 -34.26 10.85
C ARG A 666 -17.45 -32.82 11.13
N VAL A 667 -16.55 -32.04 11.74
CA VAL A 667 -16.78 -30.62 12.02
C VAL A 667 -16.86 -29.81 10.74
N GLU A 668 -16.02 -30.11 9.74
CA GLU A 668 -16.09 -29.49 8.41
C GLU A 668 -17.44 -29.76 7.73
N ASP A 669 -17.90 -31.01 7.74
CA ASP A 669 -19.18 -31.42 7.17
C ASP A 669 -20.36 -30.71 7.87
N LEU A 670 -20.32 -30.59 9.20
CA LEU A 670 -21.32 -29.86 10.00
C LEU A 670 -21.40 -28.38 9.58
N PHE A 671 -20.27 -27.68 9.54
CA PHE A 671 -20.24 -26.25 9.19
C PHE A 671 -20.73 -26.02 7.75
N ASN A 672 -20.34 -26.88 6.82
CA ASN A 672 -20.78 -26.82 5.43
C ASN A 672 -22.27 -27.17 5.28
N ALA A 673 -22.81 -28.09 6.07
CA ALA A 673 -24.22 -28.46 6.02
C ALA A 673 -25.10 -27.34 6.62
N ALA A 674 -24.72 -26.82 7.78
CA ALA A 674 -25.44 -25.72 8.43
C ALA A 674 -25.42 -24.44 7.55
N SER A 675 -24.28 -24.07 6.98
CA SER A 675 -24.20 -22.88 6.11
C SER A 675 -25.04 -23.02 4.83
N ARG A 676 -25.10 -24.22 4.25
CA ARG A 676 -26.00 -24.52 3.13
C ARG A 676 -27.46 -24.44 3.53
N ALA A 677 -27.83 -24.94 4.70
CA ALA A 677 -29.22 -24.89 5.19
C ALA A 677 -29.72 -23.43 5.30
N PHE A 678 -28.92 -22.56 5.92
CA PHE A 678 -29.25 -21.14 6.08
C PHE A 678 -29.00 -20.27 4.84
N ALA A 679 -28.46 -20.83 3.76
CA ALA A 679 -28.21 -20.08 2.53
C ALA A 679 -29.55 -19.62 1.90
N PRO A 680 -29.61 -18.39 1.35
CA PRO A 680 -30.81 -17.89 0.66
C PRO A 680 -31.28 -18.77 -0.50
N SER A 681 -30.37 -19.53 -1.12
CA SER A 681 -30.65 -20.47 -2.21
C SER A 681 -31.31 -21.78 -1.77
N CYS A 682 -31.32 -22.09 -0.48
CA CYS A 682 -31.93 -23.31 0.06
C CYS A 682 -33.16 -22.96 0.90
N HIS A 683 -32.99 -22.76 2.21
CA HIS A 683 -34.12 -22.52 3.12
C HIS A 683 -34.11 -21.10 3.73
N GLY A 684 -33.03 -20.34 3.56
CA GLY A 684 -32.90 -18.98 4.08
C GLY A 684 -32.86 -18.89 5.60
N LEU A 685 -33.03 -17.67 6.13
CA LEU A 685 -32.89 -17.37 7.56
C LEU A 685 -34.03 -17.90 8.43
N THR A 686 -35.16 -18.28 7.84
CA THR A 686 -36.29 -18.89 8.57
C THR A 686 -36.06 -20.37 8.88
N CYS A 687 -34.98 -20.96 8.39
CA CYS A 687 -34.61 -22.35 8.67
C CYS A 687 -34.31 -22.58 10.17
N ARG A 688 -34.55 -23.80 10.63
CA ARG A 688 -34.09 -24.34 11.91
C ARG A 688 -33.19 -25.53 11.64
N TYR A 689 -32.02 -25.58 12.26
CA TYR A 689 -31.05 -26.64 12.04
C TYR A 689 -30.86 -27.46 13.32
N LEU A 690 -31.23 -28.73 13.30
CA LEU A 690 -31.13 -29.64 14.44
C LEU A 690 -29.88 -30.50 14.33
N LEU A 691 -29.08 -30.55 15.39
CA LEU A 691 -27.95 -31.46 15.50
C LEU A 691 -27.89 -32.14 16.87
N GLN A 692 -27.22 -33.29 16.93
CA GLN A 692 -26.90 -33.99 18.18
C GLN A 692 -25.46 -33.70 18.61
N LEU A 693 -25.27 -33.42 19.90
CA LEU A 693 -23.96 -33.27 20.52
C LEU A 693 -23.99 -34.00 21.86
N GLY A 694 -23.31 -35.15 21.91
CA GLY A 694 -23.46 -36.14 22.95
C GLY A 694 -24.89 -36.68 23.07
N ASP A 695 -25.43 -36.69 24.29
CA ASP A 695 -26.81 -37.14 24.54
C ASP A 695 -27.87 -36.07 24.21
N ASP A 696 -27.48 -34.80 24.19
CA ASP A 696 -28.39 -33.69 23.96
C ASP A 696 -28.56 -33.38 22.46
N HIS A 697 -29.70 -32.79 22.14
CA HIS A 697 -29.97 -32.20 20.84
C HIS A 697 -29.87 -30.67 20.93
N TYR A 698 -29.51 -30.04 19.84
CA TYR A 698 -29.36 -28.59 19.75
C TYR A 698 -30.01 -28.06 18.49
N LEU A 699 -30.88 -27.07 18.67
CA LEU A 699 -31.55 -26.39 17.58
C LEU A 699 -30.93 -25.02 17.35
N ILE A 700 -30.34 -24.81 16.17
CA ILE A 700 -29.80 -23.52 15.73
C ILE A 700 -30.87 -22.79 14.92
N GLN A 701 -31.07 -21.51 15.22
CA GLN A 701 -32.00 -20.65 14.49
C GLN A 701 -31.54 -19.20 14.47
N TYR A 702 -32.07 -18.43 13.52
CA TYR A 702 -31.86 -16.99 13.43
C TYR A 702 -33.11 -16.26 13.93
N ALA A 703 -32.96 -15.45 14.98
CA ALA A 703 -34.01 -14.52 15.40
C ALA A 703 -33.39 -13.28 16.06
N ARG A 704 -34.11 -12.15 16.03
CA ARG A 704 -33.65 -10.87 16.60
C ARG A 704 -32.24 -10.48 16.11
N GLU A 705 -32.03 -10.64 14.80
CA GLU A 705 -30.78 -10.30 14.10
C GLU A 705 -29.54 -11.11 14.54
N LYS A 706 -29.72 -12.26 15.20
CA LYS A 706 -28.61 -13.10 15.67
C LYS A 706 -28.91 -14.59 15.54
N PHE A 707 -27.88 -15.36 15.23
CA PHE A 707 -27.89 -16.81 15.41
C PHE A 707 -27.71 -17.16 16.89
N PHE A 708 -28.51 -18.10 17.37
CA PHE A 708 -28.38 -18.72 18.68
C PHE A 708 -28.76 -20.20 18.62
N HIS A 709 -28.42 -20.94 19.68
CA HIS A 709 -28.77 -22.35 19.83
C HIS A 709 -29.66 -22.55 21.06
N ILE A 710 -30.56 -23.52 20.99
CA ILE A 710 -31.38 -24.00 22.10
C ILE A 710 -30.94 -25.43 22.42
N ARG A 711 -30.62 -25.71 23.68
CA ARG A 711 -30.31 -27.07 24.17
C ARG A 711 -31.61 -27.80 24.46
N ILE A 712 -31.67 -29.07 24.07
CA ILE A 712 -32.80 -29.97 24.25
C ILE A 712 -32.24 -31.25 24.87
N SER A 713 -32.64 -31.54 26.11
CA SER A 713 -31.99 -32.57 26.92
C SER A 713 -32.74 -33.89 26.99
N SER A 714 -33.94 -33.97 26.41
CA SER A 714 -34.68 -35.23 26.32
C SER A 714 -35.36 -35.40 24.97
N HIS A 715 -35.65 -36.65 24.61
CA HIS A 715 -36.43 -36.96 23.41
C HIS A 715 -37.87 -36.43 23.50
N GLU A 716 -38.45 -36.39 24.70
CA GLU A 716 -39.78 -35.82 24.93
C GLU A 716 -39.78 -34.31 24.66
N GLU A 717 -38.79 -33.59 25.18
CA GLU A 717 -38.62 -32.15 24.95
C GLU A 717 -38.38 -31.85 23.46
N LEU A 718 -37.66 -32.72 22.75
CA LEU A 718 -37.49 -32.62 21.30
C LEU A 718 -38.84 -32.74 20.58
N LEU A 719 -39.65 -33.75 20.92
CA LEU A 719 -40.97 -33.95 20.30
C LEU A 719 -41.92 -32.80 20.62
N GLU A 720 -41.94 -32.31 21.87
CA GLU A 720 -42.71 -31.14 22.27
C GLU A 720 -42.31 -29.92 21.45
N LEU A 721 -41.01 -29.65 21.32
CA LEU A 721 -40.51 -28.51 20.57
C LEU A 721 -40.83 -28.61 19.07
N LEU A 722 -40.77 -29.81 18.49
CA LEU A 722 -41.13 -30.06 17.09
C LEU A 722 -42.65 -29.96 16.87
N ALA A 723 -43.46 -30.25 17.89
CA ALA A 723 -44.93 -30.15 17.84
C ALA A 723 -45.47 -28.73 18.10
N GLN A 724 -44.64 -27.80 18.61
CA GLN A 724 -45.07 -26.44 18.89
C GLN A 724 -45.57 -25.72 17.61
N PRO A 725 -46.76 -25.08 17.66
CA PRO A 725 -47.29 -24.35 16.52
C PRO A 725 -46.42 -23.11 16.25
N LEU A 726 -46.01 -22.95 14.99
CA LEU A 726 -45.27 -21.78 14.54
C LEU A 726 -46.18 -20.80 13.79
N PRO A 727 -46.01 -19.48 14.00
CA PRO A 727 -46.81 -18.47 13.32
C PRO A 727 -46.57 -18.43 11.81
N GLU A 728 -45.37 -18.83 11.36
CA GLU A 728 -44.98 -18.93 9.97
C GLU A 728 -44.25 -20.26 9.71
N PHE A 729 -44.32 -20.76 8.48
CA PHE A 729 -43.61 -21.98 8.11
C PHE A 729 -42.10 -21.79 8.24
N SER A 730 -41.48 -22.64 9.05
CA SER A 730 -40.03 -22.65 9.29
C SER A 730 -39.49 -24.06 9.00
N PRO A 731 -38.73 -24.24 7.91
CA PRO A 731 -38.20 -25.56 7.54
C PRO A 731 -37.22 -26.05 8.59
N LEU A 732 -37.33 -27.34 8.95
CA LEU A 732 -36.39 -28.02 9.82
C LEU A 732 -35.42 -28.83 8.96
N VAL A 733 -34.12 -28.59 9.14
CA VAL A 733 -33.06 -29.39 8.54
C VAL A 733 -32.36 -30.15 9.66
N ILE A 734 -32.31 -31.48 9.53
CA ILE A 734 -31.68 -32.36 10.51
C ILE A 734 -30.28 -32.71 10.00
N ASP A 735 -29.28 -32.58 10.87
CA ASP A 735 -27.91 -32.98 10.58
C ASP A 735 -27.84 -34.49 10.28
N GLN A 736 -27.00 -34.88 9.32
CA GLN A 736 -26.97 -36.23 8.75
C GLN A 736 -26.69 -37.35 9.75
N MET A 737 -26.04 -37.06 10.88
CA MET A 737 -25.72 -38.05 11.92
C MET A 737 -26.66 -37.98 13.13
N THR A 738 -27.63 -37.07 13.09
CA THR A 738 -28.61 -36.85 14.14
C THR A 738 -29.85 -37.71 13.89
N LEU A 739 -30.41 -38.32 14.94
CA LEU A 739 -31.62 -39.17 14.86
C LEU A 739 -31.51 -40.37 13.91
N THR A 740 -30.31 -40.85 13.56
CA THR A 740 -30.11 -41.98 12.63
C THR A 740 -30.71 -43.32 13.08
N GLU A 741 -30.99 -43.46 14.38
CA GLU A 741 -31.64 -44.63 14.99
C GLU A 741 -33.16 -44.42 15.21
N SER A 742 -33.71 -43.28 14.74
CA SER A 742 -35.12 -42.89 14.88
C SER A 742 -35.87 -43.07 13.56
N PRO A 743 -37.20 -43.31 13.58
CA PRO A 743 -38.03 -43.24 12.37
C PRO A 743 -38.27 -41.81 11.86
N LEU A 744 -37.81 -40.79 12.59
CA LEU A 744 -37.87 -39.40 12.16
C LEU A 744 -36.90 -39.16 10.99
N PRO A 745 -37.34 -38.47 9.92
CA PRO A 745 -36.57 -38.29 8.68
C PRO A 745 -35.30 -37.46 8.84
#